data_AF-A0A7V4GVB9-F1
#
_entry.id   AF-A0A7V4GVB9-F1
#
_cell.length_a   1.000
_cell.length_b   1.000
_cell.length_c   1.000
_cell.angle_alpha   90.00
_cell.angle_beta   90.00
_cell.angle_gamma   90.00
#
_symmetry.space_group_name_H-M   'P 1'
#
loop_
_entity.id
_entity.type
_entity.pdbx_description
1 polymer ?
#
loop_
_entity_poly.entity_id
_entity_poly.type
_entity_poly.pdbx_seq_one_letter_code
_entity_poly.pdbx_strand_id
1 'polypeptide(L)'
;MTFKNLKKQLWIAFVLLFQSLCYSQHGKPDAVQRHFVYTKLLNPREYPDDARRFVKPPTWQLFGNQTHFTTMRGFQMKDGKLVNYAEDFERYTRTFDLGDVIWPNCRFLSATNIPDMVQEMKRRNLFMFDVWGYVPGSGPGDWHQFTLSKETSDLFISELGDKWLGMDMGEQDGRYLLGYSKSMSPLAANRFEQYLNFHRHISRIANDMGNRLAALTAVTYGHYLVKDGFYTLVGAETAQMHPNGQVFYAFIRGAGKEYGVPWFGNASVFNRWGWKSYGSEGETNGPTKGTSLSLLKRLLYSHILYNSMVAGFEGSWFDGDKLSPIGKIQQAAQQWVRKNPDIGVHQTPIGVMTDFYAGWLFPNYNNILYRVWGNLPYGPGDYLTNNVFGMLYPGYQVSSFYHDETGFLTATPYGDNADALLSDAPVWIMKRYPLLIVAGELSGGTEIKDKLQEYVNSGGHLLITAGSLQNLPEGLAGISVTGGPAEFAQGEKVQLPDSIIEEQQGFQLMPLQFPVESSVLATVRGKEAVVRRKCGKGTITVFASPFGVGEKPKINGPVIQKEDTPLPNPYPLLNHVQFFLDEVFTTQKLFDAGKNLSLITCRRKAGEYVLGIGNNTWDELPLKIESYVGKIRSINELKLDQSEKKYPEYLPETLIGKNIGISDSRHIAGGDFRIFVVYVDEKDVTELSDSLPEHREFTKLLPLRSINNLTNEVLARPTFFQHFDGVVVDWKYLNQREKKALEKDLTWPELQKAEIWVDLSSAINLFPDLRLVDNIKEEYKSSMETIKDVMDKMKMLGLEHLLLSLHTNVENNITEADTWRDFEKSITEICTYAEKSNITVYLKGMEGNKLPRNWNNYVSFINKVNRPNLKLALNTAVLIDQGVSPDAIEKVKEKIGVWLVAAPRYDLSNRLWNLNSSIQKYDKPQDVKRIVDLAPKLPLILDVIFETKDEEYRESCALDKLMGKVLK
;
A
#
# COMPACT_ATOMS: atom_id res chain seq x y z
N MET A 1 -26.92 14.02 73.49
CA MET A 1 -26.63 13.98 72.04
C MET A 1 -27.91 14.31 71.29
N THR A 2 -27.96 15.44 70.59
CA THR A 2 -29.17 16.05 70.02
C THR A 2 -29.56 15.44 68.67
N PHE A 3 -30.86 15.41 68.38
CA PHE A 3 -31.52 14.89 67.16
C PHE A 3 -30.89 15.35 65.82
N LYS A 4 -30.13 16.45 65.82
CA LYS A 4 -29.35 16.94 64.67
C LYS A 4 -28.17 16.03 64.28
N ASN A 5 -27.51 15.38 65.24
CA ASN A 5 -26.38 14.48 64.92
C ASN A 5 -26.86 13.15 64.33
N LEU A 6 -28.03 12.66 64.74
CA LEU A 6 -28.60 11.43 64.19
C LEU A 6 -29.03 11.61 62.74
N LYS A 7 -29.64 12.75 62.38
CA LYS A 7 -29.95 13.07 60.96
C LYS A 7 -28.70 13.19 60.10
N LYS A 8 -27.62 13.79 60.60
CA LYS A 8 -26.38 13.95 59.83
C LYS A 8 -25.67 12.60 59.62
N GLN A 9 -25.66 11.72 60.63
CA GLN A 9 -25.12 10.36 60.49
C GLN A 9 -25.99 9.47 59.60
N LEU A 10 -27.32 9.56 59.68
CA LEU A 10 -28.24 8.86 58.76
C LEU A 10 -28.08 9.35 57.32
N TRP A 11 -27.87 10.65 57.09
CA TRP A 11 -27.65 11.19 55.75
C TRP A 11 -26.28 10.77 55.18
N ILE A 12 -25.23 10.75 55.99
CA ILE A 12 -23.90 10.25 55.58
C ILE A 12 -23.95 8.74 55.32
N ALA A 13 -24.64 7.96 56.17
CA ALA A 13 -24.85 6.54 55.93
C ALA A 13 -25.69 6.29 54.68
N PHE A 14 -26.71 7.11 54.40
CA PHE A 14 -27.51 7.02 53.19
C PHE A 14 -26.70 7.39 51.93
N VAL A 15 -25.85 8.42 51.98
CA VAL A 15 -24.95 8.79 50.88
C VAL A 15 -23.86 7.73 50.65
N LEU A 16 -23.31 7.13 51.70
CA LEU A 16 -22.35 6.03 51.59
C LEU A 16 -23.02 4.73 51.11
N LEU A 17 -24.26 4.44 51.51
CA LEU A 17 -25.03 3.32 50.96
C LEU A 17 -25.40 3.58 49.50
N PHE A 18 -25.78 4.81 49.12
CA PHE A 18 -26.10 5.16 47.73
C PHE A 18 -24.86 5.15 46.85
N GLN A 19 -23.70 5.62 47.35
CA GLN A 19 -22.42 5.47 46.66
C GLN A 19 -22.00 4.00 46.55
N SER A 20 -22.21 3.19 47.59
CA SER A 20 -21.95 1.74 47.56
C SER A 20 -22.91 0.98 46.64
N LEU A 21 -24.19 1.37 46.53
CA LEU A 21 -25.17 0.76 45.63
C LEU A 21 -25.02 1.25 44.18
N CYS A 22 -24.52 2.47 43.97
CA CYS A 22 -24.09 2.95 42.66
C CYS A 22 -22.73 2.34 42.22
N TYR A 23 -21.83 2.02 43.16
CA TYR A 23 -20.59 1.29 42.87
C TYR A 23 -20.78 -0.23 42.77
N SER A 24 -21.83 -0.82 43.39
CA SER A 24 -22.08 -2.27 43.34
C SER A 24 -23.05 -2.71 42.23
N GLN A 25 -23.37 -1.84 41.28
CA GLN A 25 -24.08 -2.20 40.04
C GLN A 25 -23.22 -2.01 38.77
N HIS A 26 -21.90 -2.15 38.90
CA HIS A 26 -21.06 -2.60 37.78
C HIS A 26 -20.82 -4.11 37.93
N GLY A 27 -21.92 -4.87 37.99
CA GLY A 27 -21.85 -6.22 37.43
C GLY A 27 -21.39 -6.06 36.00
N LYS A 28 -20.30 -6.73 35.62
CA LYS A 28 -19.91 -6.87 34.21
C LYS A 28 -21.21 -7.09 33.43
N PRO A 29 -21.57 -6.26 32.45
CA PRO A 29 -22.34 -6.84 31.38
C PRO A 29 -21.45 -7.99 30.90
N ASP A 30 -21.96 -9.22 30.92
CA ASP A 30 -21.50 -10.21 29.95
C ASP A 30 -21.78 -9.59 28.57
N ALA A 31 -20.96 -8.63 28.19
CA ALA A 31 -20.95 -8.05 26.87
C ALA A 31 -20.42 -9.18 26.02
N VAL A 32 -21.37 -9.94 25.48
CA VAL A 32 -21.11 -11.02 24.57
C VAL A 32 -20.10 -10.52 23.55
N GLN A 33 -18.90 -11.11 23.57
CA GLN A 33 -17.78 -10.68 22.76
C GLN A 33 -18.15 -10.93 21.30
N ARG A 34 -18.35 -9.85 20.55
CA ARG A 34 -18.74 -9.92 19.14
C ARG A 34 -17.49 -9.96 18.27
N HIS A 35 -17.39 -10.96 17.42
CA HIS A 35 -16.30 -11.14 16.46
C HIS A 35 -16.71 -10.61 15.08
N PHE A 36 -15.77 -9.98 14.39
CA PHE A 36 -15.98 -9.48 13.03
C PHE A 36 -15.07 -10.22 12.05
N VAL A 37 -15.63 -10.67 10.93
CA VAL A 37 -14.93 -11.47 9.92
C VAL A 37 -15.11 -10.87 8.54
N TYR A 38 -14.12 -11.07 7.67
CA TYR A 38 -14.19 -10.70 6.26
C TYR A 38 -14.06 -11.95 5.40
N THR A 39 -15.01 -12.17 4.48
CA THR A 39 -15.28 -13.47 3.86
C THR A 39 -15.10 -13.48 2.35
N LYS A 40 -14.55 -12.42 1.77
CA LYS A 40 -14.27 -12.35 0.33
C LYS A 40 -12.78 -12.50 0.05
N LEU A 41 -12.47 -13.32 -0.95
CA LEU A 41 -11.13 -13.33 -1.54
C LEU A 41 -10.87 -12.01 -2.28
N LEU A 42 -9.60 -11.66 -2.44
CA LEU A 42 -9.19 -10.50 -3.22
C LEU A 42 -9.69 -10.62 -4.67
N ASN A 43 -10.36 -9.57 -5.16
CA ASN A 43 -10.69 -9.43 -6.56
C ASN A 43 -10.14 -8.09 -7.10
N PRO A 44 -9.08 -8.11 -7.92
CA PRO A 44 -8.49 -6.89 -8.49
C PRO A 44 -9.48 -6.01 -9.26
N ARG A 45 -10.51 -6.61 -9.86
CA ARG A 45 -11.50 -5.88 -10.70
C ARG A 45 -12.43 -4.97 -9.91
N GLU A 46 -12.45 -5.09 -8.58
CA GLU A 46 -13.27 -4.24 -7.69
C GLU A 46 -12.54 -2.96 -7.26
N TYR A 47 -11.26 -2.83 -7.59
CA TYR A 47 -10.45 -1.70 -7.14
C TYR A 47 -10.62 -0.49 -8.07
N PRO A 48 -10.72 0.75 -7.52
CA PRO A 48 -10.78 1.98 -8.32
C PRO A 48 -9.69 2.08 -9.38
N ASP A 49 -8.49 1.64 -8.99
CA ASP A 49 -7.30 1.74 -9.80
C ASP A 49 -7.23 0.69 -10.91
N ASP A 50 -8.12 -0.31 -10.93
CA ASP A 50 -8.09 -1.35 -11.97
C ASP A 50 -8.06 -0.71 -13.35
N ALA A 51 -8.98 0.22 -13.65
CA ALA A 51 -9.07 0.89 -14.96
C ALA A 51 -7.79 1.62 -15.39
N ARG A 52 -7.06 2.23 -14.43
CA ARG A 52 -5.85 3.01 -14.73
C ARG A 52 -4.58 2.17 -14.83
N ARG A 53 -4.49 1.02 -14.15
CA ARG A 53 -3.29 0.17 -14.15
C ARG A 53 -2.82 -0.15 -15.57
N PHE A 54 -1.50 -0.05 -15.77
CA PHE A 54 -0.84 -0.49 -17.00
C PHE A 54 -0.94 -2.00 -17.15
N VAL A 55 -0.73 -2.74 -16.06
CA VAL A 55 -0.85 -4.20 -16.01
C VAL A 55 -2.03 -4.59 -15.14
N LYS A 56 -2.88 -5.45 -15.69
CA LYS A 56 -4.02 -6.02 -14.96
C LYS A 56 -3.56 -7.24 -14.16
N PRO A 57 -3.66 -7.23 -12.82
CA PRO A 57 -3.41 -8.43 -12.02
C PRO A 57 -4.45 -9.52 -12.35
N PRO A 58 -4.10 -10.82 -12.23
CA PRO A 58 -5.00 -11.92 -12.54
C PRO A 58 -6.10 -12.05 -11.48
N THR A 59 -7.23 -12.67 -11.85
CA THR A 59 -8.30 -13.00 -10.91
C THR A 59 -8.22 -14.48 -10.51
N TRP A 60 -8.86 -14.85 -9.39
CA TRP A 60 -9.00 -16.26 -9.00
C TRP A 60 -9.66 -17.12 -10.08
N GLN A 61 -10.56 -16.54 -10.89
CA GLN A 61 -11.21 -17.25 -12.00
C GLN A 61 -10.19 -17.73 -13.04
N LEU A 62 -9.14 -16.96 -13.34
CA LEU A 62 -8.08 -17.37 -14.27
C LEU A 62 -7.35 -18.63 -13.78
N PHE A 63 -7.23 -18.78 -12.46
CA PHE A 63 -6.63 -19.91 -11.75
C PHE A 63 -7.66 -20.95 -11.30
N GLY A 64 -8.85 -21.00 -11.94
CA GLY A 64 -9.87 -22.00 -11.63
C GLY A 64 -10.38 -21.97 -10.18
N ASN A 65 -10.23 -20.84 -9.48
CA ASN A 65 -10.56 -20.65 -8.07
C ASN A 65 -9.82 -21.58 -7.10
N GLN A 66 -8.55 -21.92 -7.39
CA GLN A 66 -7.69 -22.70 -6.51
C GLN A 66 -6.24 -22.20 -6.56
N THR A 67 -5.41 -22.61 -5.61
CA THR A 67 -3.96 -22.34 -5.65
C THR A 67 -3.27 -23.21 -6.71
N HIS A 68 -2.38 -22.61 -7.50
CA HIS A 68 -1.54 -23.28 -8.48
C HIS A 68 -0.08 -23.37 -8.02
N PHE A 69 0.73 -24.22 -8.66
CA PHE A 69 2.09 -24.51 -8.18
C PHE A 69 3.19 -24.12 -9.17
N THR A 70 4.24 -23.46 -8.66
CA THR A 70 5.44 -23.14 -9.45
C THR A 70 6.29 -24.37 -9.70
N THR A 71 6.91 -24.44 -10.87
CA THR A 71 7.82 -25.51 -11.22
C THR A 71 8.77 -25.11 -12.35
N MET A 72 9.79 -25.92 -12.61
CA MET A 72 10.73 -25.82 -13.73
C MET A 72 11.45 -24.46 -13.85
N ARG A 73 12.73 -24.42 -13.43
CA ARG A 73 13.55 -23.19 -13.38
C ARG A 73 14.50 -22.99 -14.55
N GLY A 74 14.84 -24.05 -15.27
CA GLY A 74 15.88 -24.03 -16.29
C GLY A 74 15.42 -24.68 -17.59
N PHE A 75 15.96 -24.17 -18.70
CA PHE A 75 15.86 -24.78 -20.02
C PHE A 75 17.23 -25.24 -20.48
N GLN A 76 17.27 -26.36 -21.19
CA GLN A 76 18.49 -26.82 -21.85
C GLN A 76 18.68 -26.08 -23.17
N MET A 77 19.93 -25.71 -23.46
CA MET A 77 20.30 -25.02 -24.68
C MET A 77 21.39 -25.76 -25.43
N LYS A 78 21.26 -25.84 -26.76
CA LYS A 78 22.27 -26.35 -27.67
C LYS A 78 22.30 -25.48 -28.93
N ASP A 79 23.48 -25.03 -29.34
CA ASP A 79 23.69 -24.21 -30.55
C ASP A 79 22.74 -23.00 -30.65
N GLY A 80 22.48 -22.31 -29.52
CA GLY A 80 21.59 -21.14 -29.46
C GLY A 80 20.09 -21.46 -29.57
N LYS A 81 19.70 -22.72 -29.38
CA LYS A 81 18.31 -23.19 -29.40
C LYS A 81 17.94 -23.92 -28.12
N LEU A 82 16.69 -23.76 -27.70
CA LEU A 82 16.08 -24.56 -26.64
C LEU A 82 15.86 -25.98 -27.15
N VAL A 83 16.26 -26.98 -26.35
CA VAL A 83 16.09 -28.41 -26.64
C VAL A 83 15.32 -29.09 -25.51
N ASN A 84 14.61 -30.17 -25.81
CA ASN A 84 13.86 -31.00 -24.86
C ASN A 84 12.76 -30.28 -24.04
N TYR A 85 12.41 -29.03 -24.36
CA TYR A 85 11.44 -28.26 -23.57
C TYR A 85 10.05 -28.90 -23.54
N ALA A 86 9.63 -29.61 -24.61
CA ALA A 86 8.35 -30.28 -24.65
C ALA A 86 8.31 -31.52 -23.73
N GLU A 87 9.40 -32.29 -23.71
CA GLU A 87 9.61 -33.42 -22.82
C GLU A 87 9.74 -32.96 -21.36
N ASP A 88 10.45 -31.86 -21.11
CA ASP A 88 10.55 -31.26 -19.77
C ASP A 88 9.18 -30.77 -19.30
N PHE A 89 8.41 -30.06 -20.15
CA PHE A 89 7.03 -29.69 -19.79
C PHE A 89 6.17 -30.92 -19.47
N GLU A 90 6.23 -32.00 -20.27
CA GLU A 90 5.52 -33.24 -19.95
C GLU A 90 5.96 -33.82 -18.60
N ARG A 91 7.27 -33.93 -18.39
CA ARG A 91 7.88 -34.48 -17.18
C ARG A 91 7.38 -33.74 -15.93
N TYR A 92 7.54 -32.42 -15.89
CA TYR A 92 7.21 -31.61 -14.72
C TYR A 92 5.70 -31.46 -14.52
N THR A 93 4.93 -31.21 -15.58
CA THR A 93 3.53 -30.77 -15.45
C THR A 93 2.50 -31.90 -15.51
N ARG A 94 2.85 -33.07 -16.08
CA ARG A 94 1.92 -34.19 -16.27
C ARG A 94 2.43 -35.51 -15.68
N THR A 95 3.64 -35.93 -16.03
CA THR A 95 4.20 -37.21 -15.54
C THR A 95 4.39 -37.19 -14.04
N PHE A 96 5.01 -36.12 -13.52
CA PHE A 96 5.22 -35.95 -12.09
C PHE A 96 4.23 -35.01 -11.42
N ASP A 97 3.42 -34.27 -12.20
CA ASP A 97 2.34 -33.43 -11.68
C ASP A 97 2.83 -32.55 -10.52
N LEU A 98 3.84 -31.71 -10.81
CA LEU A 98 4.47 -30.80 -9.85
C LEU A 98 3.86 -29.40 -9.86
N GLY A 99 3.26 -28.99 -10.98
CA GLY A 99 2.67 -27.66 -11.14
C GLY A 99 2.46 -27.31 -12.60
N ASP A 100 1.81 -26.18 -12.85
CA ASP A 100 1.50 -25.65 -14.19
C ASP A 100 1.93 -24.18 -14.35
N VAL A 101 2.62 -23.62 -13.35
CA VAL A 101 3.22 -22.29 -13.38
C VAL A 101 4.72 -22.43 -13.60
N ILE A 102 5.20 -22.15 -14.81
CA ILE A 102 6.61 -22.28 -15.19
C ILE A 102 7.37 -21.05 -14.73
N TRP A 103 8.46 -21.25 -13.98
CA TRP A 103 9.26 -20.19 -13.37
C TRP A 103 10.72 -20.14 -13.87
N PRO A 104 10.96 -19.71 -15.12
CA PRO A 104 12.25 -19.93 -15.77
C PRO A 104 13.29 -18.83 -15.48
N ASN A 105 14.57 -19.18 -15.59
CA ASN A 105 15.68 -18.23 -15.62
C ASN A 105 15.80 -17.52 -16.97
N CYS A 106 16.21 -16.26 -16.99
CA CYS A 106 16.31 -15.39 -18.16
C CYS A 106 17.23 -15.88 -19.29
N ARG A 107 18.10 -16.88 -19.07
CA ARG A 107 18.99 -17.45 -20.11
C ARG A 107 18.27 -17.85 -21.39
N PHE A 108 17.05 -18.37 -21.29
CA PHE A 108 16.30 -18.83 -22.47
C PHE A 108 15.93 -17.67 -23.42
N LEU A 109 15.93 -16.42 -22.93
CA LEU A 109 15.63 -15.23 -23.74
C LEU A 109 16.64 -14.98 -24.86
N SER A 110 17.81 -15.63 -24.81
CA SER A 110 18.81 -15.57 -25.88
C SER A 110 18.58 -16.59 -27.01
N ALA A 111 17.62 -17.51 -26.85
CA ALA A 111 17.41 -18.58 -27.82
C ALA A 111 16.66 -18.11 -29.07
N THR A 112 17.01 -18.69 -30.22
CA THR A 112 16.41 -18.32 -31.52
C THR A 112 15.02 -18.91 -31.76
N ASN A 113 14.62 -19.93 -30.98
CA ASN A 113 13.36 -20.66 -31.13
C ASN A 113 12.40 -20.48 -29.94
N ILE A 114 12.44 -19.32 -29.28
CA ILE A 114 11.46 -18.94 -28.23
C ILE A 114 10.00 -19.09 -28.71
N PRO A 115 9.63 -18.70 -29.95
CA PRO A 115 8.25 -18.88 -30.43
C PRO A 115 7.74 -20.32 -30.32
N ASP A 116 8.56 -21.32 -30.65
CA ASP A 116 8.16 -22.74 -30.59
C ASP A 116 7.86 -23.18 -29.15
N MET A 117 8.70 -22.75 -28.20
CA MET A 117 8.51 -23.04 -26.78
C MET A 117 7.24 -22.37 -26.24
N VAL A 118 6.99 -21.10 -26.60
CA VAL A 118 5.78 -20.36 -26.18
C VAL A 118 4.51 -21.00 -26.76
N GLN A 119 4.54 -21.46 -28.01
CA GLN A 119 3.42 -22.21 -28.62
C GLN A 119 3.15 -23.52 -27.86
N GLU A 120 4.21 -24.22 -27.45
CA GLU A 120 4.07 -25.44 -26.65
C GLU A 120 3.48 -25.15 -25.27
N MET A 121 3.88 -24.06 -24.60
CA MET A 121 3.26 -23.60 -23.34
C MET A 121 1.76 -23.32 -23.53
N LYS A 122 1.40 -22.59 -24.60
CA LYS A 122 0.01 -22.28 -24.96
C LYS A 122 -0.80 -23.56 -25.19
N ARG A 123 -0.27 -24.50 -25.97
CA ARG A 123 -0.90 -25.81 -26.25
C ARG A 123 -1.17 -26.61 -24.98
N ARG A 124 -0.28 -26.48 -23.98
CA ARG A 124 -0.40 -27.15 -22.67
C ARG A 124 -1.16 -26.37 -21.63
N ASN A 125 -1.60 -25.15 -21.95
CA ASN A 125 -2.34 -24.26 -21.07
C ASN A 125 -1.54 -23.80 -19.82
N LEU A 126 -0.22 -23.66 -19.94
CA LEU A 126 0.70 -23.31 -18.85
C LEU A 126 0.76 -21.80 -18.60
N PHE A 127 1.16 -21.40 -17.39
CA PHE A 127 1.51 -20.02 -17.04
C PHE A 127 3.02 -19.81 -17.16
N MET A 128 3.43 -18.62 -17.61
CA MET A 128 4.82 -18.19 -17.55
C MET A 128 4.94 -17.11 -16.47
N PHE A 129 5.79 -17.37 -15.49
CA PHE A 129 5.86 -16.59 -14.25
C PHE A 129 7.29 -16.16 -13.99
N ASP A 130 7.46 -14.88 -13.64
CA ASP A 130 8.58 -14.41 -12.84
C ASP A 130 9.95 -14.76 -13.43
N VAL A 131 10.19 -14.37 -14.70
CA VAL A 131 11.44 -14.72 -15.40
C VAL A 131 12.65 -14.08 -14.69
N TRP A 132 13.40 -14.88 -13.95
CA TRP A 132 14.41 -14.40 -12.99
C TRP A 132 15.82 -14.32 -13.58
N GLY A 133 16.69 -13.50 -12.98
CA GLY A 133 18.12 -13.41 -13.32
C GLY A 133 18.61 -12.04 -13.78
N TYR A 134 17.77 -11.00 -13.74
CA TYR A 134 18.19 -9.62 -13.96
C TYR A 134 18.98 -9.11 -12.74
N VAL A 135 20.15 -8.51 -12.96
CA VAL A 135 20.92 -7.83 -11.91
C VAL A 135 21.34 -6.44 -12.38
N PRO A 136 20.80 -5.35 -11.79
CA PRO A 136 21.11 -4.00 -12.22
C PRO A 136 22.58 -3.66 -11.99
N GLY A 137 23.20 -2.96 -12.94
CA GLY A 137 24.59 -2.50 -12.86
C GLY A 137 25.66 -3.57 -13.12
N SER A 138 25.27 -4.80 -13.43
CA SER A 138 26.20 -5.91 -13.68
C SER A 138 26.60 -6.04 -15.16
N GLY A 139 27.80 -6.55 -15.41
CA GLY A 139 28.35 -6.80 -16.75
C GLY A 139 27.97 -8.18 -17.32
N PRO A 140 28.53 -8.55 -18.50
CA PRO A 140 28.25 -9.84 -19.13
C PRO A 140 28.53 -11.03 -18.21
N GLY A 141 27.64 -12.02 -18.18
CA GLY A 141 27.77 -13.21 -17.37
C GLY A 141 26.43 -13.90 -17.11
N ASP A 142 26.44 -14.88 -16.21
CA ASP A 142 25.24 -15.66 -15.87
C ASP A 142 24.12 -14.83 -15.25
N TRP A 143 24.49 -13.77 -14.51
CA TRP A 143 23.60 -12.81 -13.85
C TRP A 143 24.02 -11.43 -14.35
N HIS A 144 23.25 -10.83 -15.25
CA HIS A 144 23.64 -9.60 -15.94
C HIS A 144 22.48 -8.60 -16.06
N GLN A 145 22.80 -7.33 -16.31
CA GLN A 145 21.81 -6.34 -16.71
C GLN A 145 21.47 -6.53 -18.19
N PHE A 146 20.18 -6.63 -18.52
CA PHE A 146 19.70 -6.72 -19.90
C PHE A 146 18.38 -5.97 -20.08
N THR A 147 18.02 -5.68 -21.33
CA THR A 147 16.71 -5.13 -21.68
C THR A 147 15.89 -6.23 -22.36
N LEU A 148 14.66 -6.45 -21.91
CA LEU A 148 13.72 -7.35 -22.60
C LEU A 148 13.36 -6.74 -23.96
N SER A 149 13.59 -7.46 -25.06
CA SER A 149 13.27 -6.94 -26.38
C SER A 149 11.76 -6.79 -26.57
N LYS A 150 11.35 -5.76 -27.30
CA LYS A 150 9.93 -5.49 -27.57
C LYS A 150 9.29 -6.66 -28.32
N GLU A 151 9.99 -7.26 -29.27
CA GLU A 151 9.51 -8.41 -30.04
C GLU A 151 9.20 -9.61 -29.13
N THR A 152 10.05 -9.87 -28.13
CA THR A 152 9.85 -10.96 -27.18
C THR A 152 8.68 -10.66 -26.23
N SER A 153 8.59 -9.41 -25.75
CA SER A 153 7.47 -8.97 -24.91
C SER A 153 6.12 -9.08 -25.66
N ASP A 154 6.06 -8.60 -26.91
CA ASP A 154 4.88 -8.68 -27.77
C ASP A 154 4.48 -10.14 -28.05
N LEU A 155 5.46 -11.04 -28.27
CA LEU A 155 5.22 -12.48 -28.42
C LEU A 155 4.56 -13.07 -27.16
N PHE A 156 5.09 -12.79 -25.97
CA PHE A 156 4.53 -13.31 -24.72
C PHE A 156 3.10 -12.80 -24.49
N ILE A 157 2.86 -11.51 -24.76
CA ILE A 157 1.54 -10.90 -24.62
C ILE A 157 0.54 -11.51 -25.62
N SER A 158 0.92 -11.64 -26.90
CA SER A 158 0.01 -12.14 -27.95
C SER A 158 -0.29 -13.64 -27.82
N GLU A 159 0.67 -14.45 -27.39
CA GLU A 159 0.50 -15.90 -27.34
C GLU A 159 -0.04 -16.40 -26.00
N LEU A 160 0.43 -15.84 -24.87
CA LEU A 160 0.04 -16.28 -23.53
C LEU A 160 -1.03 -15.39 -22.88
N GLY A 161 -1.19 -14.14 -23.32
CA GLY A 161 -2.19 -13.22 -22.79
C GLY A 161 -2.07 -13.02 -21.28
N ASP A 162 -3.16 -13.29 -20.55
CA ASP A 162 -3.19 -13.19 -19.08
C ASP A 162 -2.35 -14.25 -18.37
N LYS A 163 -1.89 -15.29 -19.08
CA LYS A 163 -1.00 -16.33 -18.53
C LYS A 163 0.48 -15.95 -18.55
N TRP A 164 0.82 -14.81 -19.14
CA TRP A 164 2.12 -14.17 -18.95
C TRP A 164 2.09 -13.32 -17.69
N LEU A 165 2.65 -13.81 -16.59
CA LEU A 165 2.58 -13.13 -15.30
C LEU A 165 3.70 -12.08 -15.13
N GLY A 166 4.65 -11.99 -16.05
CA GLY A 166 5.65 -10.91 -16.09
C GLY A 166 7.07 -11.35 -15.72
N MET A 167 8.01 -10.43 -15.92
CA MET A 167 9.40 -10.58 -15.53
C MET A 167 9.56 -10.50 -14.01
N ASP A 168 10.64 -11.08 -13.51
CA ASP A 168 10.95 -11.02 -12.09
C ASP A 168 11.46 -9.63 -11.69
N MET A 169 10.74 -8.95 -10.79
CA MET A 169 11.36 -7.82 -10.07
C MET A 169 12.49 -8.33 -9.20
N GLY A 170 12.38 -9.54 -8.66
CA GLY A 170 13.39 -10.20 -7.83
C GLY A 170 13.55 -9.51 -6.49
N GLU A 171 14.45 -10.06 -5.69
CA GLU A 171 14.91 -9.52 -4.39
C GLU A 171 15.66 -8.16 -4.51
N GLN A 172 15.30 -7.32 -5.48
CA GLN A 172 15.96 -6.04 -5.78
C GLN A 172 15.69 -5.00 -4.70
N ASP A 173 14.60 -5.13 -3.93
CA ASP A 173 14.43 -4.36 -2.71
C ASP A 173 15.54 -4.69 -1.69
N GLY A 174 15.85 -5.97 -1.47
CA GLY A 174 16.97 -6.42 -0.65
C GLY A 174 18.34 -5.97 -1.19
N ARG A 175 18.57 -6.09 -2.51
CA ARG A 175 19.79 -5.59 -3.17
C ARG A 175 19.92 -4.07 -3.09
N TYR A 176 18.80 -3.35 -3.21
CA TYR A 176 18.74 -1.90 -3.00
C TYR A 176 19.25 -1.55 -1.61
N LEU A 177 18.79 -2.26 -0.57
CA LEU A 177 19.28 -2.02 0.80
C LEU A 177 20.77 -2.33 0.95
N LEU A 178 21.22 -3.49 0.47
CA LEU A 178 22.58 -3.98 0.70
C LEU A 178 23.65 -3.16 -0.02
N GLY A 179 23.36 -2.68 -1.23
CA GLY A 179 24.32 -1.92 -2.04
C GLY A 179 23.93 -0.45 -2.24
N TYR A 180 22.75 -0.20 -2.81
CA TYR A 180 22.42 1.11 -3.36
C TYR A 180 22.05 2.16 -2.31
N SER A 181 21.28 1.81 -1.28
CA SER A 181 20.80 2.75 -0.25
C SER A 181 21.94 3.47 0.48
N LYS A 182 23.07 2.79 0.68
CA LYS A 182 24.28 3.31 1.33
C LYS A 182 25.13 4.17 0.40
N SER A 183 24.86 4.12 -0.90
CA SER A 183 25.55 4.89 -1.95
C SER A 183 24.84 6.21 -2.27
N MET A 184 23.69 6.48 -1.67
CA MET A 184 22.92 7.71 -1.89
C MET A 184 23.58 8.93 -1.22
N SER A 185 23.49 10.09 -1.88
CA SER A 185 23.98 11.36 -1.37
C SER A 185 22.90 12.44 -1.44
N PRO A 186 22.56 13.12 -0.32
CA PRO A 186 23.07 12.87 1.02
C PRO A 186 22.52 11.56 1.62
N LEU A 187 23.37 10.82 2.34
CA LEU A 187 22.98 9.54 2.97
C LEU A 187 21.85 9.71 3.99
N ALA A 188 21.87 10.83 4.72
CA ALA A 188 20.89 11.16 5.76
C ALA A 188 19.68 11.97 5.21
N ALA A 189 19.38 11.84 3.91
CA ALA A 189 18.17 12.43 3.35
C ALA A 189 16.92 11.93 4.11
N ASN A 190 15.90 12.78 4.20
CA ASN A 190 14.68 12.45 4.92
C ASN A 190 13.93 11.26 4.26
N ARG A 191 12.95 10.69 4.97
CA ARG A 191 12.20 9.52 4.51
C ARG A 191 11.54 9.69 3.14
N PHE A 192 11.04 10.89 2.81
CA PHE A 192 10.47 11.17 1.49
C PHE A 192 11.52 11.09 0.37
N GLU A 193 12.69 11.70 0.56
CA GLU A 193 13.79 11.60 -0.40
C GLU A 193 14.30 10.16 -0.56
N GLN A 194 14.31 9.36 0.52
CA GLN A 194 14.65 7.94 0.43
C GLN A 194 13.62 7.16 -0.38
N TYR A 195 12.33 7.45 -0.23
CA TYR A 195 11.28 6.89 -1.07
C TYR A 195 11.49 7.26 -2.55
N LEU A 196 11.82 8.52 -2.85
CA LEU A 196 12.12 8.93 -4.23
C LEU A 196 13.36 8.22 -4.80
N ASN A 197 14.40 8.01 -3.99
CA ASN A 197 15.59 7.24 -4.39
C ASN A 197 15.23 5.79 -4.72
N PHE A 198 14.42 5.16 -3.86
CA PHE A 198 13.92 3.82 -4.10
C PHE A 198 13.11 3.80 -5.40
N HIS A 199 12.07 4.66 -5.53
CA HIS A 199 11.20 4.80 -6.70
C HIS A 199 11.97 4.89 -8.03
N ARG A 200 12.99 5.76 -8.09
CA ARG A 200 13.85 5.89 -9.28
C ARG A 200 14.59 4.60 -9.61
N HIS A 201 15.07 3.88 -8.59
CA HIS A 201 15.80 2.63 -8.77
C HIS A 201 14.89 1.55 -9.37
N ILE A 202 13.74 1.26 -8.76
CA ILE A 202 12.87 0.19 -9.27
C ILE A 202 12.15 0.59 -10.56
N SER A 203 11.84 1.87 -10.78
CA SER A 203 11.31 2.34 -12.07
C SER A 203 12.30 2.11 -13.21
N ARG A 204 13.61 2.29 -12.98
CA ARG A 204 14.62 1.98 -13.99
C ARG A 204 14.65 0.49 -14.32
N ILE A 205 14.59 -0.36 -13.29
CA ILE A 205 14.56 -1.82 -13.44
C ILE A 205 13.31 -2.25 -14.23
N ALA A 206 12.14 -1.72 -13.87
CA ALA A 206 10.89 -2.01 -14.55
C ALA A 206 10.92 -1.66 -16.04
N ASN A 207 11.49 -0.49 -16.38
CA ASN A 207 11.66 -0.05 -17.75
C ASN A 207 12.58 -0.99 -18.56
N ASP A 208 13.69 -1.46 -17.99
CA ASP A 208 14.56 -2.43 -18.66
C ASP A 208 13.82 -3.77 -18.91
N MET A 209 12.84 -4.12 -18.08
CA MET A 209 12.11 -5.40 -18.14
C MET A 209 10.72 -5.31 -18.80
N GLY A 210 10.39 -4.20 -19.45
CA GLY A 210 9.16 -4.05 -20.23
C GLY A 210 7.89 -3.78 -19.42
N ASN A 211 8.02 -3.32 -18.15
CA ASN A 211 6.90 -2.84 -17.32
C ASN A 211 5.74 -3.84 -17.14
N ARG A 212 6.03 -5.15 -17.12
CA ARG A 212 5.08 -6.19 -16.68
C ARG A 212 5.81 -7.19 -15.80
N LEU A 213 5.57 -7.11 -14.50
CA LEU A 213 6.41 -7.76 -13.48
C LEU A 213 5.62 -8.61 -12.49
N ALA A 214 6.30 -9.54 -11.83
CA ALA A 214 5.90 -10.08 -10.54
C ALA A 214 6.86 -9.55 -9.45
N ALA A 215 6.33 -9.22 -8.27
CA ALA A 215 7.12 -8.67 -7.16
C ALA A 215 7.56 -9.79 -6.21
N LEU A 216 8.79 -10.26 -6.34
CA LEU A 216 9.43 -11.14 -5.36
C LEU A 216 10.23 -10.32 -4.35
N THR A 217 9.66 -9.99 -3.20
CA THR A 217 10.34 -9.15 -2.20
C THR A 217 11.33 -9.94 -1.33
N ALA A 218 12.40 -9.26 -0.89
CA ALA A 218 13.29 -9.72 0.19
C ALA A 218 13.11 -8.93 1.50
N VAL A 219 12.41 -7.80 1.45
CA VAL A 219 12.01 -7.00 2.62
C VAL A 219 10.57 -6.48 2.49
N THR A 220 10.12 -5.68 3.44
CA THR A 220 8.74 -5.18 3.59
C THR A 220 8.30 -4.13 2.55
N TYR A 221 8.94 -4.04 1.38
CA TYR A 221 8.68 -2.99 0.38
C TYR A 221 7.61 -3.33 -0.66
N GLY A 222 6.90 -4.46 -0.48
CA GLY A 222 5.83 -4.90 -1.37
C GLY A 222 4.79 -3.83 -1.67
N HIS A 223 4.37 -3.03 -0.67
CA HIS A 223 3.42 -1.92 -0.85
C HIS A 223 3.89 -0.90 -1.88
N TYR A 224 5.16 -0.48 -1.80
CA TYR A 224 5.74 0.53 -2.70
C TYR A 224 5.83 0.02 -4.13
N LEU A 225 6.15 -1.27 -4.31
CA LEU A 225 6.21 -1.91 -5.62
C LEU A 225 4.80 -1.96 -6.24
N VAL A 226 3.85 -2.65 -5.62
CA VAL A 226 2.56 -2.96 -6.27
C VAL A 226 1.66 -1.73 -6.50
N LYS A 227 1.92 -0.63 -5.79
CA LYS A 227 1.28 0.66 -5.99
C LYS A 227 1.53 1.23 -7.39
N ASP A 228 2.69 0.96 -7.99
CA ASP A 228 3.10 1.52 -9.28
C ASP A 228 2.35 0.93 -10.49
N GLY A 229 1.44 -0.03 -10.32
CA GLY A 229 0.51 -0.39 -11.38
C GLY A 229 1.04 -1.29 -12.50
N PHE A 230 2.29 -1.77 -12.42
CA PHE A 230 2.91 -2.68 -13.40
C PHE A 230 3.18 -4.10 -12.90
N TYR A 231 2.58 -4.49 -11.76
CA TYR A 231 2.76 -5.82 -11.15
C TYR A 231 1.51 -6.70 -11.28
N THR A 232 1.70 -7.98 -11.58
CA THR A 232 0.62 -8.98 -11.60
C THR A 232 0.44 -9.68 -10.25
N LEU A 233 1.53 -9.90 -9.52
CA LEU A 233 1.58 -10.67 -8.29
C LEU A 233 2.61 -10.07 -7.33
N VAL A 234 2.43 -10.28 -6.03
CA VAL A 234 3.43 -9.95 -5.00
C VAL A 234 3.66 -11.12 -4.05
N GLY A 235 4.89 -11.36 -3.66
CA GLY A 235 5.25 -12.50 -2.83
C GLY A 235 6.64 -12.32 -2.27
N ALA A 236 7.08 -13.32 -1.52
CA ALA A 236 8.42 -13.37 -0.99
C ALA A 236 8.99 -14.77 -1.12
N GLU A 237 10.31 -14.79 -1.23
CA GLU A 237 11.08 -15.99 -0.94
C GLU A 237 11.20 -16.13 0.59
N THR A 238 10.54 -17.16 1.13
CA THR A 238 10.64 -17.52 2.55
C THR A 238 11.74 -18.55 2.77
N ALA A 239 12.23 -18.65 4.01
CA ALA A 239 13.49 -19.33 4.36
C ALA A 239 14.71 -18.51 3.87
N GLN A 240 15.74 -19.14 3.29
CA GLN A 240 16.97 -18.47 2.84
C GLN A 240 17.68 -17.68 3.95
N MET A 241 18.27 -16.54 3.59
CA MET A 241 18.82 -15.54 4.50
C MET A 241 17.78 -14.47 4.81
N HIS A 242 16.50 -14.78 4.59
CA HIS A 242 15.40 -13.82 4.66
C HIS A 242 14.72 -13.81 6.03
N PRO A 243 13.89 -12.78 6.27
CA PRO A 243 13.19 -12.63 7.53
C PRO A 243 12.04 -13.63 7.75
N ASN A 244 11.39 -13.52 8.91
CA ASN A 244 10.29 -14.39 9.33
C ASN A 244 9.12 -14.37 8.33
N GLY A 245 8.63 -15.55 7.94
CA GLY A 245 7.59 -15.67 6.93
C GLY A 245 6.25 -15.04 7.35
N GLN A 246 5.86 -15.10 8.63
CA GLN A 246 4.55 -14.61 9.06
C GLN A 246 4.45 -13.09 9.00
N VAL A 247 5.47 -12.39 9.49
CA VAL A 247 5.57 -10.94 9.34
C VAL A 247 5.69 -10.56 7.87
N PHE A 248 6.42 -11.34 7.06
CA PHE A 248 6.53 -11.08 5.63
C PHE A 248 5.16 -11.10 4.94
N TYR A 249 4.36 -12.12 5.21
CA TYR A 249 3.01 -12.23 4.62
C TYR A 249 2.00 -11.28 5.22
N ALA A 250 2.19 -10.79 6.45
CA ALA A 250 1.39 -9.68 6.96
C ALA A 250 1.55 -8.44 6.05
N PHE A 251 2.78 -8.12 5.63
CA PHE A 251 3.02 -7.03 4.67
C PHE A 251 2.52 -7.35 3.26
N ILE A 252 2.78 -8.55 2.73
CA ILE A 252 2.39 -8.94 1.37
C ILE A 252 0.87 -8.97 1.20
N ARG A 253 0.14 -9.60 2.13
CA ARG A 253 -1.33 -9.63 2.11
C ARG A 253 -1.91 -8.23 2.27
N GLY A 254 -1.33 -7.43 3.16
CA GLY A 254 -1.70 -6.03 3.35
C GLY A 254 -1.54 -5.21 2.06
N ALA A 255 -0.37 -5.29 1.41
CA ALA A 255 -0.12 -4.64 0.12
C ALA A 255 -1.11 -5.10 -0.95
N GLY A 256 -1.34 -6.42 -1.04
CA GLY A 256 -2.26 -6.99 -2.00
C GLY A 256 -3.71 -6.53 -1.80
N LYS A 257 -4.17 -6.49 -0.55
CA LYS A 257 -5.51 -5.99 -0.17
C LYS A 257 -5.63 -4.48 -0.31
N GLU A 258 -4.58 -3.71 -0.10
CA GLU A 258 -4.61 -2.26 -0.21
C GLU A 258 -4.68 -1.80 -1.66
N TYR A 259 -3.89 -2.44 -2.54
CA TYR A 259 -3.73 -2.00 -3.93
C TYR A 259 -4.43 -2.90 -4.97
N GLY A 260 -4.97 -4.05 -4.59
CA GLY A 260 -5.70 -4.93 -5.51
C GLY A 260 -4.79 -5.83 -6.34
N VAL A 261 -3.72 -6.36 -5.74
CA VAL A 261 -2.77 -7.28 -6.40
C VAL A 261 -2.72 -8.61 -5.64
N PRO A 262 -3.02 -9.75 -6.28
CA PRO A 262 -2.94 -11.05 -5.61
C PRO A 262 -1.50 -11.40 -5.24
N TRP A 263 -1.36 -12.34 -4.32
CA TRP A 263 -0.05 -12.76 -3.85
C TRP A 263 0.26 -14.22 -4.16
N PHE A 264 1.55 -14.53 -4.13
CA PHE A 264 2.08 -15.86 -4.29
C PHE A 264 3.00 -16.21 -3.12
N GLY A 265 3.35 -17.48 -3.01
CA GLY A 265 4.40 -17.89 -2.10
C GLY A 265 5.45 -18.82 -2.65
N ASN A 266 6.68 -18.56 -2.20
CA ASN A 266 7.84 -19.36 -2.52
C ASN A 266 8.58 -19.71 -1.22
N ALA A 267 8.97 -20.98 -1.09
CA ALA A 267 9.86 -21.44 -0.04
C ALA A 267 11.20 -21.88 -0.64
N SER A 268 12.27 -21.22 -0.18
CA SER A 268 13.62 -21.46 -0.66
C SER A 268 14.19 -22.75 -0.10
N VAL A 269 14.89 -23.48 -0.96
CA VAL A 269 15.70 -24.64 -0.57
C VAL A 269 17.05 -24.22 0.04
N PHE A 270 17.37 -22.92 -0.03
CA PHE A 270 18.54 -22.30 0.55
C PHE A 270 18.24 -21.80 1.95
N ASN A 271 19.27 -21.73 2.80
CA ASN A 271 19.30 -20.95 4.03
C ASN A 271 20.69 -20.33 4.22
N ARG A 272 20.95 -19.69 5.37
CA ARG A 272 22.24 -19.06 5.67
C ARG A 272 23.43 -20.03 5.60
N TRP A 273 23.21 -21.32 5.86
CA TRP A 273 24.27 -22.32 6.02
C TRP A 273 24.46 -23.23 4.80
N GLY A 274 23.67 -23.06 3.73
CA GLY A 274 23.79 -23.84 2.52
C GLY A 274 22.47 -24.02 1.78
N TRP A 275 22.40 -25.01 0.88
CA TRP A 275 21.19 -25.31 0.11
C TRP A 275 20.93 -26.79 -0.05
N LYS A 276 19.65 -27.15 -0.11
CA LYS A 276 19.25 -28.54 -0.30
C LYS A 276 19.37 -28.95 -1.77
N SER A 277 20.17 -29.98 -2.02
CA SER A 277 20.34 -30.58 -3.34
C SER A 277 20.34 -32.11 -3.25
N TYR A 278 19.88 -32.75 -4.32
CA TYR A 278 19.90 -34.20 -4.48
C TYR A 278 20.73 -34.54 -5.72
N GLY A 279 21.67 -35.48 -5.60
CA GLY A 279 22.61 -35.86 -6.68
C GLY A 279 23.89 -35.02 -6.78
N SER A 280 24.01 -33.92 -6.04
CA SER A 280 25.25 -33.17 -5.84
C SER A 280 25.40 -32.87 -4.34
N GLU A 281 26.58 -33.17 -3.79
CA GLU A 281 26.91 -32.98 -2.38
C GLU A 281 28.27 -32.28 -2.25
N GLY A 282 28.37 -31.39 -1.26
CA GLY A 282 29.54 -30.56 -0.99
C GLY A 282 29.43 -29.91 0.38
N GLU A 283 30.35 -29.00 0.67
CA GLU A 283 30.41 -28.32 1.98
C GLU A 283 29.13 -27.53 2.29
N THR A 284 28.60 -26.84 1.28
CA THR A 284 27.43 -25.95 1.39
C THR A 284 26.17 -26.53 0.75
N ASN A 285 26.22 -27.77 0.24
CA ASN A 285 25.09 -28.37 -0.48
C ASN A 285 24.94 -29.86 -0.26
N GLY A 286 23.69 -30.34 -0.24
CA GLY A 286 23.38 -31.76 -0.11
C GLY A 286 22.01 -31.98 0.56
N PRO A 287 21.60 -33.24 0.77
CA PRO A 287 20.27 -33.56 1.31
C PRO A 287 20.03 -32.95 2.70
N THR A 288 21.05 -32.93 3.56
CA THR A 288 20.96 -32.39 4.94
C THR A 288 21.24 -30.89 5.03
N LYS A 289 21.68 -30.24 3.95
CA LYS A 289 21.98 -28.80 3.90
C LYS A 289 20.74 -27.99 3.55
N GLY A 290 20.80 -26.68 3.75
CA GLY A 290 19.70 -25.76 3.47
C GLY A 290 18.48 -25.98 4.37
N THR A 291 17.34 -25.47 3.93
CA THR A 291 16.06 -25.52 4.66
C THR A 291 15.61 -26.96 4.91
N SER A 292 15.22 -27.31 6.13
CA SER A 292 14.71 -28.63 6.50
C SER A 292 13.41 -28.98 5.76
N LEU A 293 13.13 -30.27 5.54
CA LEU A 293 11.85 -30.66 4.92
C LEU A 293 10.65 -30.27 5.81
N SER A 294 10.84 -30.26 7.14
CA SER A 294 9.85 -29.76 8.10
C SER A 294 9.47 -28.31 7.82
N LEU A 295 10.44 -27.41 7.70
CA LEU A 295 10.18 -25.99 7.48
C LEU A 295 9.62 -25.75 6.07
N LEU A 296 10.17 -26.39 5.03
CA LEU A 296 9.63 -26.31 3.67
C LEU A 296 8.14 -26.69 3.62
N LYS A 297 7.76 -27.78 4.28
CA LYS A 297 6.36 -28.22 4.33
C LYS A 297 5.48 -27.23 5.10
N ARG A 298 5.92 -26.77 6.27
CA ARG A 298 5.19 -25.77 7.08
C ARG A 298 4.96 -24.48 6.28
N LEU A 299 5.97 -23.98 5.59
CA LEU A 299 5.86 -22.79 4.74
C LEU A 299 4.90 -23.00 3.58
N LEU A 300 5.03 -24.11 2.83
CA LEU A 300 4.17 -24.40 1.68
C LEU A 300 2.67 -24.43 2.05
N TYR A 301 2.31 -25.15 3.11
CA TYR A 301 0.91 -25.21 3.55
C TYR A 301 0.44 -23.92 4.21
N SER A 302 1.34 -23.14 4.83
CA SER A 302 1.00 -21.78 5.29
C SER A 302 0.67 -20.86 4.11
N HIS A 303 1.45 -20.88 3.02
CA HIS A 303 1.16 -20.09 1.82
C HIS A 303 -0.20 -20.45 1.20
N ILE A 304 -0.54 -21.74 1.14
CA ILE A 304 -1.88 -22.19 0.71
C ILE A 304 -2.96 -21.57 1.61
N LEU A 305 -2.82 -21.70 2.93
CA LEU A 305 -3.79 -21.16 3.89
C LEU A 305 -3.81 -19.63 3.99
N TYR A 306 -2.75 -18.93 3.58
CA TYR A 306 -2.74 -17.48 3.39
C TYR A 306 -3.46 -17.04 2.12
N ASN A 307 -4.13 -17.95 1.41
CA ASN A 307 -4.77 -17.72 0.12
C ASN A 307 -3.78 -17.20 -0.94
N SER A 308 -2.54 -17.72 -0.98
CA SER A 308 -1.65 -17.48 -2.12
C SER A 308 -2.25 -18.11 -3.39
N MET A 309 -2.31 -17.33 -4.47
CA MET A 309 -2.82 -17.78 -5.78
C MET A 309 -1.86 -18.78 -6.43
N VAL A 310 -0.57 -18.58 -6.20
CA VAL A 310 0.51 -19.47 -6.62
C VAL A 310 1.35 -19.83 -5.39
N ALA A 311 1.78 -21.08 -5.26
CA ALA A 311 2.67 -21.53 -4.19
C ALA A 311 3.72 -22.52 -4.70
N GLY A 312 4.91 -22.60 -4.10
CA GLY A 312 5.84 -23.66 -4.47
C GLY A 312 7.21 -23.51 -3.86
N PHE A 313 8.15 -24.29 -4.40
CA PHE A 313 9.55 -24.27 -4.02
C PHE A 313 10.42 -23.65 -5.12
N GLU A 314 11.60 -23.18 -4.72
CA GLU A 314 12.57 -22.62 -5.65
C GLU A 314 13.28 -23.69 -6.52
N GLY A 315 13.31 -24.96 -6.08
CA GLY A 315 13.99 -26.03 -6.82
C GLY A 315 14.05 -27.39 -6.14
N SER A 316 15.00 -28.23 -6.61
CA SER A 316 15.35 -29.55 -6.04
C SER A 316 14.24 -30.60 -6.04
N TRP A 317 13.35 -30.60 -7.03
CA TRP A 317 12.25 -31.57 -7.17
C TRP A 317 12.67 -33.01 -7.53
N PHE A 318 13.88 -33.19 -8.07
CA PHE A 318 14.34 -34.48 -8.61
C PHE A 318 15.62 -34.97 -7.94
N ASP A 319 15.71 -36.29 -7.84
CA ASP A 319 16.92 -37.06 -7.53
C ASP A 319 17.13 -38.05 -8.68
N GLY A 320 18.00 -37.68 -9.63
CA GLY A 320 18.08 -38.34 -10.94
C GLY A 320 16.75 -38.31 -11.70
N ASP A 321 16.23 -39.50 -12.04
CA ASP A 321 14.97 -39.66 -12.78
C ASP A 321 13.73 -39.77 -11.88
N LYS A 322 13.90 -39.72 -10.55
CA LYS A 322 12.81 -39.88 -9.57
C LYS A 322 12.55 -38.59 -8.81
N LEU A 323 11.37 -38.46 -8.21
CA LEU A 323 11.10 -37.36 -7.29
C LEU A 323 11.97 -37.45 -6.04
N SER A 324 12.60 -36.33 -5.72
CA SER A 324 13.21 -36.10 -4.41
C SER A 324 12.13 -36.00 -3.32
N PRO A 325 12.50 -36.00 -2.03
CA PRO A 325 11.59 -35.65 -0.93
C PRO A 325 10.86 -34.31 -1.13
N ILE A 326 11.55 -33.27 -1.62
CA ILE A 326 10.94 -31.97 -1.94
C ILE A 326 9.88 -32.12 -3.05
N GLY A 327 10.23 -32.84 -4.12
CA GLY A 327 9.31 -33.13 -5.23
C GLY A 327 8.05 -33.87 -4.77
N LYS A 328 8.18 -34.80 -3.82
CA LYS A 328 7.05 -35.52 -3.23
C LYS A 328 6.17 -34.62 -2.37
N ILE A 329 6.76 -33.72 -1.57
CA ILE A 329 6.00 -32.73 -0.78
C ILE A 329 5.16 -31.86 -1.72
N GLN A 330 5.74 -31.34 -2.81
CA GLN A 330 5.02 -30.49 -3.74
C GLN A 330 3.92 -31.26 -4.49
N GLN A 331 4.22 -32.45 -5.01
CA GLN A 331 3.22 -33.31 -5.65
C GLN A 331 2.05 -33.62 -4.69
N ALA A 332 2.35 -33.94 -3.43
CA ALA A 332 1.34 -34.20 -2.42
C ALA A 332 0.48 -32.96 -2.13
N ALA A 333 1.09 -31.77 -2.05
CA ALA A 333 0.37 -30.51 -1.85
C ALA A 333 -0.56 -30.18 -3.03
N GLN A 334 -0.11 -30.38 -4.26
CA GLN A 334 -0.93 -30.19 -5.46
C GLN A 334 -2.13 -31.13 -5.48
N GLN A 335 -1.93 -32.41 -5.18
CA GLN A 335 -3.01 -33.38 -5.04
C GLN A 335 -3.96 -33.03 -3.89
N TRP A 336 -3.43 -32.51 -2.78
CA TRP A 336 -4.21 -32.09 -1.62
C TRP A 336 -5.11 -30.89 -1.94
N VAL A 337 -4.60 -29.87 -2.62
CA VAL A 337 -5.39 -28.69 -3.05
C VAL A 337 -6.52 -29.11 -3.99
N ARG A 338 -6.28 -29.98 -4.97
CA ARG A 338 -7.36 -30.48 -5.85
C ARG A 338 -8.45 -31.24 -5.10
N LYS A 339 -8.10 -31.94 -4.02
CA LYS A 339 -9.06 -32.66 -3.16
C LYS A 339 -9.78 -31.73 -2.18
N ASN A 340 -9.18 -30.59 -1.85
CA ASN A 340 -9.68 -29.60 -0.90
C ASN A 340 -9.67 -28.19 -1.53
N PRO A 341 -10.39 -27.95 -2.64
CA PRO A 341 -10.26 -26.73 -3.42
C PRO A 341 -10.74 -25.49 -2.66
N ASP A 342 -11.74 -25.66 -1.79
CA ASP A 342 -12.22 -24.60 -0.90
C ASP A 342 -11.55 -24.72 0.48
N ILE A 343 -10.59 -23.84 0.76
CA ILE A 343 -9.99 -23.69 2.09
C ILE A 343 -10.61 -22.54 2.88
N GLY A 344 -11.50 -21.75 2.28
CA GLY A 344 -12.05 -20.52 2.84
C GLY A 344 -11.10 -19.33 2.81
N VAL A 345 -11.56 -18.20 3.36
CA VAL A 345 -10.80 -16.94 3.42
C VAL A 345 -10.03 -16.85 4.73
N HIS A 346 -8.73 -16.56 4.66
CA HIS A 346 -7.86 -16.34 5.81
C HIS A 346 -8.32 -15.11 6.62
N GLN A 347 -8.60 -15.33 7.90
CA GLN A 347 -9.10 -14.30 8.80
C GLN A 347 -7.97 -13.49 9.42
N THR A 348 -7.93 -12.20 9.10
CA THR A 348 -6.90 -11.23 9.51
C THR A 348 -7.53 -9.95 10.06
N PRO A 349 -8.22 -10.01 11.22
CA PRO A 349 -8.95 -8.88 11.80
C PRO A 349 -8.08 -7.71 12.27
N ILE A 350 -6.76 -7.88 12.36
CA ILE A 350 -5.85 -6.85 12.88
C ILE A 350 -5.14 -6.15 11.72
N GLY A 351 -5.38 -4.84 11.58
CA GLY A 351 -4.58 -3.97 10.73
C GLY A 351 -3.47 -3.30 11.55
N VAL A 352 -2.22 -3.49 11.15
CA VAL A 352 -1.05 -2.79 11.70
C VAL A 352 -0.62 -1.71 10.71
N MET A 353 -0.95 -0.45 11.01
CA MET A 353 -0.68 0.68 10.12
C MET A 353 0.64 1.37 10.46
N THR A 354 1.45 1.63 9.44
CA THR A 354 2.62 2.52 9.50
C THR A 354 2.42 3.72 8.55
N ASP A 355 3.21 4.78 8.71
CA ASP A 355 3.20 5.89 7.75
C ASP A 355 3.67 5.44 6.37
N PHE A 356 3.11 6.00 5.31
CA PHE A 356 3.51 5.66 3.93
C PHE A 356 5.01 5.87 3.72
N TYR A 357 5.60 6.94 4.22
CA TYR A 357 7.03 7.17 4.05
C TYR A 357 7.88 6.42 5.09
N ALA A 358 7.30 5.56 5.94
CA ALA A 358 8.03 4.93 7.02
C ALA A 358 9.25 4.16 6.54
N GLY A 359 9.13 3.38 5.45
CA GLY A 359 10.21 2.53 4.95
C GLY A 359 10.68 1.52 5.98
N TRP A 360 9.79 1.10 6.89
CA TRP A 360 10.11 0.17 7.96
C TRP A 360 10.63 -1.13 7.36
N LEU A 361 11.69 -1.67 7.94
CA LEU A 361 12.30 -2.96 7.60
C LEU A 361 12.29 -3.85 8.83
N PHE A 362 12.54 -5.14 8.66
CA PHE A 362 12.82 -6.02 9.79
C PHE A 362 13.97 -5.47 10.66
N PRO A 363 13.94 -5.72 11.99
CA PRO A 363 14.99 -5.22 12.89
C PRO A 363 16.37 -5.81 12.58
N ASN A 364 16.41 -6.92 11.84
CA ASN A 364 17.61 -7.52 11.32
C ASN A 364 17.35 -8.13 9.94
N TYR A 365 18.04 -7.61 8.93
CA TYR A 365 18.11 -8.19 7.59
C TYR A 365 19.57 -8.21 7.12
N ASN A 366 20.17 -9.40 7.07
CA ASN A 366 21.57 -9.58 6.68
C ASN A 366 22.55 -8.61 7.39
N ASN A 367 22.43 -8.49 8.71
CA ASN A 367 23.19 -7.58 9.58
C ASN A 367 22.95 -6.07 9.34
N ILE A 368 21.94 -5.70 8.54
CA ILE A 368 21.36 -4.36 8.59
C ILE A 368 20.43 -4.32 9.80
N LEU A 369 20.91 -3.72 10.89
CA LEU A 369 20.20 -3.70 12.17
C LEU A 369 19.45 -2.38 12.38
N TYR A 370 18.17 -2.48 12.74
CA TYR A 370 17.31 -1.36 13.14
C TYR A 370 17.39 -0.16 12.19
N ARG A 371 17.13 -0.40 10.89
CA ARG A 371 17.12 0.63 9.84
C ARG A 371 15.78 0.76 9.16
N VAL A 372 15.47 1.97 8.72
CA VAL A 372 14.44 2.23 7.70
C VAL A 372 15.13 2.72 6.43
N TRP A 373 14.58 2.43 5.26
CA TRP A 373 15.19 2.78 3.96
C TRP A 373 16.62 2.22 3.73
N GLY A 374 17.11 1.34 4.62
CA GLY A 374 18.44 0.72 4.59
C GLY A 374 19.57 1.53 5.22
N ASN A 375 19.38 2.84 5.40
CA ASN A 375 20.42 3.78 5.83
C ASN A 375 20.02 4.64 7.04
N LEU A 376 18.73 4.94 7.23
CA LEU A 376 18.26 5.73 8.37
C LEU A 376 18.08 4.84 9.61
N PRO A 377 18.50 5.26 10.80
CA PRO A 377 18.25 4.51 12.02
C PRO A 377 16.74 4.46 12.34
N TYR A 378 16.30 3.40 13.00
CA TYR A 378 14.99 3.39 13.66
C TYR A 378 14.85 4.58 14.61
N GLY A 379 13.71 5.28 14.51
CA GLY A 379 13.20 6.14 15.56
C GLY A 379 12.32 5.36 16.56
N PRO A 380 11.89 5.99 17.66
CA PRO A 380 11.01 5.36 18.66
C PRO A 380 9.74 4.74 18.08
N GLY A 381 9.13 5.37 17.06
CA GLY A 381 7.98 4.82 16.34
C GLY A 381 8.27 3.51 15.62
N ASP A 382 9.46 3.34 15.03
CA ASP A 382 9.82 2.09 14.33
C ASP A 382 10.07 0.94 15.33
N TYR A 383 10.53 1.27 16.55
CA TYR A 383 10.62 0.31 17.65
C TYR A 383 9.24 -0.13 18.13
N LEU A 384 8.24 0.76 18.16
CA LEU A 384 6.85 0.38 18.40
C LEU A 384 6.36 -0.64 17.36
N THR A 385 6.59 -0.38 16.07
CA THR A 385 6.26 -1.34 14.99
C THR A 385 6.90 -2.70 15.25
N ASN A 386 8.20 -2.72 15.55
CA ASN A 386 8.94 -3.96 15.87
C ASN A 386 8.35 -4.69 17.09
N ASN A 387 7.97 -3.96 18.14
CA ASN A 387 7.43 -4.55 19.35
C ASN A 387 6.02 -5.10 19.17
N VAL A 388 5.17 -4.42 18.38
CA VAL A 388 3.83 -4.90 18.03
C VAL A 388 3.92 -6.22 17.27
N PHE A 389 4.77 -6.30 16.23
CA PHE A 389 5.02 -7.58 15.56
C PHE A 389 5.67 -8.61 16.50
N GLY A 390 6.48 -8.18 17.46
CA GLY A 390 7.07 -9.06 18.47
C GLY A 390 6.05 -9.68 19.43
N MET A 391 4.89 -9.03 19.63
CA MET A 391 3.77 -9.62 20.37
C MET A 391 2.99 -10.61 19.50
N LEU A 392 2.70 -10.25 18.25
CA LEU A 392 1.95 -11.08 17.32
C LEU A 392 2.72 -12.35 16.91
N TYR A 393 4.05 -12.22 16.75
CA TYR A 393 4.97 -13.23 16.26
C TYR A 393 6.24 -13.30 17.15
N PRO A 394 6.16 -13.84 18.38
CA PRO A 394 7.27 -13.80 19.32
C PRO A 394 8.53 -14.49 18.81
N GLY A 395 9.65 -13.76 18.78
CA GLY A 395 10.94 -14.26 18.31
C GLY A 395 11.18 -14.12 16.81
N TYR A 396 10.29 -13.47 16.05
CA TYR A 396 10.49 -13.27 14.60
C TYR A 396 11.79 -12.54 14.26
N GLN A 397 12.30 -11.73 15.19
CA GLN A 397 13.47 -10.86 15.01
C GLN A 397 14.79 -11.63 14.79
N VAL A 398 14.83 -12.91 15.15
CA VAL A 398 16.04 -13.75 15.03
C VAL A 398 16.04 -14.66 13.80
N SER A 399 15.02 -14.56 12.94
CA SER A 399 14.91 -15.33 11.70
C SER A 399 16.22 -15.28 10.90
N SER A 400 16.61 -16.42 10.31
CA SER A 400 17.86 -16.62 9.56
C SER A 400 19.17 -16.68 10.39
N PHE A 401 19.15 -16.48 11.72
CA PHE A 401 20.38 -16.47 12.54
C PHE A 401 20.57 -17.67 13.47
N TYR A 402 19.66 -18.64 13.45
CA TYR A 402 19.71 -19.83 14.30
C TYR A 402 19.80 -21.12 13.50
N HIS A 403 20.83 -21.93 13.71
CA HIS A 403 21.08 -23.17 12.95
C HIS A 403 19.92 -24.18 13.01
N ASP A 404 19.09 -24.09 14.06
CA ASP A 404 17.90 -24.91 14.24
C ASP A 404 16.62 -24.30 13.62
N GLU A 405 16.77 -23.29 12.75
CA GLU A 405 15.69 -22.59 12.04
C GLU A 405 14.75 -21.76 12.94
N THR A 406 15.12 -21.51 14.20
CA THR A 406 14.36 -20.62 15.09
C THR A 406 14.12 -19.25 14.43
N GLY A 407 12.87 -18.79 14.52
CA GLY A 407 12.47 -17.47 14.04
C GLY A 407 11.91 -17.42 12.61
N PHE A 408 12.10 -18.45 11.76
CA PHE A 408 11.48 -18.46 10.42
C PHE A 408 9.95 -18.55 10.47
N LEU A 409 9.44 -19.37 11.38
CA LEU A 409 8.06 -19.43 11.82
C LEU A 409 8.05 -19.47 13.34
N THR A 410 7.06 -18.86 13.97
CA THR A 410 6.97 -18.65 15.41
C THR A 410 5.57 -19.00 15.92
N ALA A 411 5.41 -19.11 17.24
CA ALA A 411 4.08 -19.25 17.82
C ALA A 411 3.19 -18.03 17.50
N THR A 412 1.87 -18.21 17.50
CA THR A 412 0.93 -17.10 17.29
C THR A 412 -0.04 -17.02 18.47
N PRO A 413 0.32 -16.34 19.58
CA PRO A 413 -0.51 -16.31 20.80
C PRO A 413 -1.94 -15.79 20.55
N TYR A 414 -2.11 -14.96 19.53
CA TYR A 414 -3.40 -14.39 19.11
C TYR A 414 -3.93 -14.96 17.79
N GLY A 415 -3.27 -15.97 17.22
CA GLY A 415 -3.49 -16.46 15.86
C GLY A 415 -2.69 -15.68 14.82
N ASP A 416 -2.45 -16.28 13.65
CA ASP A 416 -1.84 -15.59 12.51
C ASP A 416 -2.91 -14.73 11.84
N ASN A 417 -3.14 -13.54 12.38
CA ASN A 417 -4.39 -12.81 12.20
C ASN A 417 -4.19 -11.31 11.90
N ALA A 418 -2.99 -10.92 11.47
CA ALA A 418 -2.64 -9.53 11.19
C ALA A 418 -2.19 -9.31 9.74
N ASP A 419 -2.48 -8.12 9.21
CA ASP A 419 -1.89 -7.56 7.99
C ASP A 419 -1.29 -6.19 8.28
N ALA A 420 -0.30 -5.78 7.49
CA ALA A 420 0.31 -4.46 7.57
C ALA A 420 -0.26 -3.52 6.49
N LEU A 421 -0.68 -2.31 6.88
CA LEU A 421 -1.20 -1.28 5.99
C LEU A 421 -0.28 -0.05 6.01
N LEU A 422 -0.29 0.72 4.93
CA LEU A 422 0.32 2.06 4.93
C LEU A 422 -0.74 3.15 5.14
N SER A 423 -0.31 4.34 5.52
CA SER A 423 -1.22 5.46 5.82
C SER A 423 -1.94 6.04 4.60
N ASP A 424 -1.57 5.62 3.37
CA ASP A 424 -2.32 5.93 2.16
C ASP A 424 -3.51 5.00 1.92
N ALA A 425 -3.67 3.94 2.73
CA ALA A 425 -4.82 3.05 2.69
C ALA A 425 -6.14 3.84 2.70
N PRO A 426 -7.06 3.57 1.75
CA PRO A 426 -8.36 4.23 1.73
C PRO A 426 -9.28 3.66 2.82
N VAL A 427 -10.24 4.46 3.30
CA VAL A 427 -11.08 4.10 4.45
C VAL A 427 -11.88 2.81 4.22
N TRP A 428 -12.32 2.54 2.98
CA TRP A 428 -13.05 1.32 2.65
C TRP A 428 -12.20 0.04 2.83
N ILE A 429 -10.87 0.13 2.67
CA ILE A 429 -9.95 -0.96 3.04
C ILE A 429 -9.79 -1.04 4.55
N MET A 430 -9.60 0.10 5.23
CA MET A 430 -9.47 0.13 6.70
C MET A 430 -10.71 -0.49 7.38
N LYS A 431 -11.92 -0.25 6.85
CA LYS A 431 -13.20 -0.82 7.33
C LYS A 431 -13.26 -2.36 7.29
N ARG A 432 -12.33 -3.03 6.58
CA ARG A 432 -12.20 -4.52 6.57
C ARG A 432 -11.48 -5.06 7.81
N TYR A 433 -10.90 -4.19 8.64
CA TYR A 433 -10.19 -4.54 9.86
C TYR A 433 -10.97 -4.01 11.09
N PRO A 434 -11.56 -4.87 11.93
CA PRO A 434 -12.24 -4.43 13.15
C PRO A 434 -11.30 -3.75 14.15
N LEU A 435 -10.03 -4.12 14.14
CA LEU A 435 -8.98 -3.52 14.96
C LEU A 435 -7.91 -2.90 14.06
N LEU A 436 -7.62 -1.62 14.27
CA LEU A 436 -6.52 -0.92 13.61
C LEU A 436 -5.57 -0.35 14.67
N ILE A 437 -4.28 -0.61 14.51
CA ILE A 437 -3.23 -0.06 15.37
C ILE A 437 -2.31 0.81 14.52
N VAL A 438 -2.18 2.08 14.87
CA VAL A 438 -1.12 2.94 14.35
C VAL A 438 0.17 2.56 15.06
N ALA A 439 0.94 1.67 14.46
CA ALA A 439 2.18 1.13 14.99
C ALA A 439 3.37 1.86 14.36
N GLY A 440 3.60 3.10 14.76
CA GLY A 440 4.66 3.95 14.23
C GLY A 440 4.35 5.43 14.40
N GLU A 441 5.25 6.28 13.92
CA GLU A 441 5.01 7.72 13.79
C GLU A 441 4.30 8.02 12.47
N LEU A 442 3.17 8.72 12.54
CA LEU A 442 2.48 9.26 11.36
C LEU A 442 3.05 10.62 11.00
N SER A 443 3.30 10.86 9.71
CA SER A 443 3.65 12.20 9.21
C SER A 443 2.54 13.24 9.47
N GLY A 444 1.30 12.78 9.61
CA GLY A 444 0.16 13.59 10.03
C GLY A 444 -0.56 14.30 8.88
N GLY A 445 -1.20 15.42 9.20
CA GLY A 445 -2.02 16.17 8.25
C GLY A 445 -3.50 15.83 8.29
N THR A 446 -4.28 16.62 7.57
CA THR A 446 -5.76 16.57 7.65
C THR A 446 -6.32 15.31 7.02
N GLU A 447 -5.74 14.83 5.92
CA GLU A 447 -6.25 13.63 5.24
C GLU A 447 -6.20 12.39 6.15
N ILE A 448 -5.06 12.14 6.80
CA ILE A 448 -4.91 10.98 7.70
C ILE A 448 -5.86 11.13 8.90
N LYS A 449 -6.01 12.33 9.45
CA LYS A 449 -6.97 12.61 10.52
C LYS A 449 -8.38 12.24 10.08
N ASP A 450 -8.84 12.72 8.93
CA ASP A 450 -10.20 12.50 8.44
C ASP A 450 -10.46 11.01 8.15
N LYS A 451 -9.50 10.31 7.55
CA LYS A 451 -9.57 8.85 7.32
C LYS A 451 -9.71 8.05 8.63
N LEU A 452 -8.86 8.34 9.61
CA LEU A 452 -8.91 7.67 10.92
C LEU A 452 -10.20 8.02 11.68
N GLN A 453 -10.67 9.27 11.57
CA GLN A 453 -11.91 9.72 12.20
C GLN A 453 -13.13 9.00 11.60
N GLU A 454 -13.16 8.84 10.27
CA GLU A 454 -14.20 8.09 9.57
C GLU A 454 -14.17 6.61 9.93
N TYR A 455 -12.98 6.00 9.99
CA TYR A 455 -12.81 4.61 10.41
C TYR A 455 -13.42 4.36 11.80
N VAL A 456 -13.08 5.20 12.79
CA VAL A 456 -13.65 5.11 14.14
C VAL A 456 -15.16 5.37 14.11
N ASN A 457 -15.62 6.41 13.41
CA ASN A 457 -17.06 6.72 13.32
C ASN A 457 -17.89 5.57 12.73
N SER A 458 -17.28 4.79 11.82
CA SER A 458 -17.90 3.67 11.11
C SER A 458 -17.98 2.38 11.92
N GLY A 459 -17.29 2.28 13.06
CA GLY A 459 -17.33 1.09 13.93
C GLY A 459 -15.98 0.49 14.28
N GLY A 460 -14.88 1.01 13.70
CA GLY A 460 -13.53 0.50 13.96
C GLY A 460 -13.05 0.76 15.39
N HIS A 461 -12.18 -0.12 15.89
CA HIS A 461 -11.41 0.11 17.11
C HIS A 461 -10.00 0.57 16.74
N LEU A 462 -9.71 1.84 17.00
CA LEU A 462 -8.41 2.45 16.73
C LEU A 462 -7.53 2.50 17.99
N LEU A 463 -6.30 2.04 17.90
CA LEU A 463 -5.25 2.24 18.90
C LEU A 463 -4.19 3.18 18.32
N ILE A 464 -3.87 4.24 19.06
CA ILE A 464 -2.90 5.25 18.65
C ILE A 464 -2.11 5.77 19.85
N THR A 465 -0.86 6.17 19.63
CA THR A 465 -0.02 6.77 20.65
C THR A 465 -0.04 8.29 20.56
N ALA A 466 0.31 8.98 21.65
CA ALA A 466 0.33 10.44 21.69
C ALA A 466 1.28 11.06 20.66
N GLY A 467 2.39 10.38 20.34
CA GLY A 467 3.38 10.83 19.36
C GLY A 467 2.87 10.85 17.93
N SER A 468 1.92 9.98 17.58
CA SER A 468 1.20 10.07 16.29
C SER A 468 -0.01 10.99 16.37
N LEU A 469 -0.71 11.01 17.51
CA LEU A 469 -1.88 11.86 17.71
C LEU A 469 -1.54 13.36 17.62
N GLN A 470 -0.38 13.79 18.14
CA GLN A 470 0.05 15.18 18.09
C GLN A 470 0.26 15.71 16.65
N ASN A 471 0.52 14.83 15.69
CA ASN A 471 0.72 15.17 14.29
C ASN A 471 -0.62 15.32 13.53
N LEU A 472 -1.74 14.99 14.17
CA LEU A 472 -3.08 15.14 13.61
C LEU A 472 -3.69 16.49 14.03
N PRO A 473 -4.06 17.37 13.08
CA PRO A 473 -4.64 18.67 13.41
C PRO A 473 -5.90 18.55 14.28
N GLU A 474 -5.89 19.23 15.44
CA GLU A 474 -6.96 19.19 16.46
C GLU A 474 -7.14 17.83 17.17
N GLY A 475 -6.23 16.89 16.95
CA GLY A 475 -6.34 15.54 17.48
C GLY A 475 -7.43 14.71 16.80
N LEU A 476 -7.91 13.69 17.50
CA LEU A 476 -8.83 12.69 16.96
C LEU A 476 -9.90 12.32 17.97
N ALA A 477 -11.16 12.24 17.54
CA ALA A 477 -12.30 11.99 18.40
C ALA A 477 -12.27 12.87 19.67
N GLY A 478 -12.01 14.17 19.51
CA GLY A 478 -11.95 15.14 20.61
C GLY A 478 -10.79 14.95 21.59
N ILE A 479 -9.88 13.99 21.36
CA ILE A 479 -8.68 13.76 22.16
C ILE A 479 -7.50 14.44 21.44
N SER A 480 -6.78 15.30 22.14
CA SER A 480 -5.61 16.01 21.61
C SER A 480 -4.48 16.06 22.64
N VAL A 481 -3.25 16.21 22.15
CA VAL A 481 -2.08 16.45 23.00
C VAL A 481 -1.97 17.95 23.29
N THR A 482 -1.77 18.36 24.54
CA THR A 482 -1.84 19.79 24.94
C THR A 482 -0.57 20.35 25.57
N GLY A 483 0.50 19.56 25.68
CA GLY A 483 1.73 20.01 26.30
C GLY A 483 2.91 19.08 26.04
N GLY A 484 4.08 19.47 26.56
CA GLY A 484 5.29 18.66 26.48
C GLY A 484 5.24 17.40 27.34
N PRO A 485 6.11 16.42 27.08
CA PRO A 485 6.16 15.17 27.82
C PRO A 485 6.53 15.39 29.29
N ALA A 486 5.86 14.65 30.18
CA ALA A 486 6.26 14.48 31.57
C ALA A 486 7.06 13.20 31.74
N GLU A 487 8.22 13.29 32.41
CA GLU A 487 9.13 12.17 32.63
C GLU A 487 8.78 11.38 33.89
N PHE A 488 8.93 10.07 33.80
CA PHE A 488 8.68 9.10 34.85
C PHE A 488 9.86 8.16 34.96
N ALA A 489 10.32 7.90 36.19
CA ALA A 489 11.46 7.04 36.43
C ALA A 489 11.15 5.56 36.18
N GLN A 490 12.19 4.74 36.09
CA GLN A 490 12.04 3.29 36.20
C GLN A 490 11.46 2.93 37.58
N GLY A 491 10.60 1.91 37.62
CA GLY A 491 9.93 1.42 38.83
C GLY A 491 8.66 2.19 39.20
N GLU A 492 8.23 3.17 38.39
CA GLU A 492 6.97 3.86 38.59
C GLU A 492 5.79 2.89 38.40
N LYS A 493 4.75 3.11 39.21
CA LYS A 493 3.57 2.25 39.28
C LYS A 493 2.42 2.87 38.50
N VAL A 494 2.05 2.23 37.40
CA VAL A 494 0.86 2.51 36.61
C VAL A 494 -0.35 1.88 37.30
N GLN A 495 -1.28 2.72 37.76
CA GLN A 495 -2.50 2.33 38.44
C GLN A 495 -3.60 2.05 37.41
N LEU A 496 -4.15 0.83 37.44
CA LEU A 496 -5.35 0.42 36.73
C LEU A 496 -6.50 0.27 37.74
N PRO A 497 -7.77 0.16 37.33
CA PRO A 497 -8.89 0.01 38.25
C PRO A 497 -8.75 -1.16 39.24
N ASP A 498 -8.26 -2.31 38.76
CA ASP A 498 -8.20 -3.55 39.53
C ASP A 498 -6.77 -4.11 39.71
N SER A 499 -5.74 -3.41 39.21
CA SER A 499 -4.37 -3.90 39.23
C SER A 499 -3.34 -2.77 39.18
N ILE A 500 -2.07 -3.12 39.41
CA ILE A 500 -0.94 -2.19 39.32
C ILE A 500 0.12 -2.84 38.43
N ILE A 501 0.64 -2.05 37.49
CA ILE A 501 1.73 -2.45 36.61
C ILE A 501 2.96 -1.61 36.96
N GLU A 502 4.11 -2.25 37.15
CA GLU A 502 5.37 -1.55 37.40
C GLU A 502 6.21 -1.47 36.12
N GLU A 503 6.66 -0.26 35.77
CA GLU A 503 7.47 -0.04 34.57
C GLU A 503 8.96 -0.38 34.79
N GLN A 504 9.53 -1.08 33.82
CA GLN A 504 10.91 -1.59 33.87
C GLN A 504 11.93 -0.64 33.22
N GLN A 505 11.51 0.56 32.85
CA GLN A 505 12.34 1.60 32.23
C GLN A 505 11.76 2.99 32.51
N GLY A 506 12.60 4.02 32.43
CA GLY A 506 12.13 5.40 32.41
C GLY A 506 11.33 5.68 31.13
N PHE A 507 10.28 6.47 31.25
CA PHE A 507 9.34 6.72 30.16
C PHE A 507 8.71 8.11 30.26
N GLN A 508 8.02 8.50 29.19
CA GLN A 508 7.33 9.79 29.10
C GLN A 508 5.85 9.59 28.85
N LEU A 509 5.03 10.48 29.42
CA LEU A 509 3.60 10.62 29.10
C LEU A 509 3.32 12.04 28.63
N MET A 510 2.60 12.17 27.52
CA MET A 510 2.13 13.45 27.01
C MET A 510 0.78 13.81 27.65
N PRO A 511 0.59 15.06 28.12
CA PRO A 511 -0.70 15.53 28.60
C PRO A 511 -1.76 15.44 27.51
N LEU A 512 -2.89 14.82 27.84
CA LEU A 512 -4.03 14.68 26.94
C LEU A 512 -5.18 15.57 27.40
N GLN A 513 -5.80 16.28 26.46
CA GLN A 513 -7.13 16.85 26.62
C GLN A 513 -8.12 15.91 25.94
N PHE A 514 -9.21 15.61 26.63
CA PHE A 514 -10.24 14.71 26.14
C PHE A 514 -11.61 15.08 26.74
N PRO A 515 -12.72 14.66 26.10
CA PRO A 515 -14.06 14.93 26.60
C PRO A 515 -14.37 14.18 27.90
N VAL A 516 -15.26 14.73 28.74
CA VAL A 516 -15.61 14.20 30.09
C VAL A 516 -16.18 12.79 30.04
N GLU A 517 -16.82 12.41 28.94
CA GLU A 517 -17.35 11.06 28.70
C GLU A 517 -16.27 10.00 28.38
N SER A 518 -15.00 10.40 28.30
CA SER A 518 -13.89 9.46 28.08
C SER A 518 -13.56 8.69 29.36
N SER A 519 -13.17 7.43 29.20
CA SER A 519 -12.72 6.57 30.29
C SER A 519 -11.20 6.58 30.40
N VAL A 520 -10.68 6.99 31.56
CA VAL A 520 -9.26 6.84 31.90
C VAL A 520 -9.04 5.42 32.39
N LEU A 521 -8.25 4.64 31.65
CA LEU A 521 -8.00 3.23 31.94
C LEU A 521 -6.77 3.00 32.82
N ALA A 522 -5.83 3.95 32.80
CA ALA A 522 -4.61 3.86 33.59
C ALA A 522 -4.09 5.25 33.94
N THR A 523 -3.47 5.38 35.11
CA THR A 523 -2.82 6.62 35.56
C THR A 523 -1.47 6.37 36.22
N VAL A 524 -0.58 7.37 36.21
CA VAL A 524 0.69 7.38 36.93
C VAL A 524 0.78 8.71 37.68
N ARG A 525 0.86 8.67 39.01
CA ARG A 525 0.90 9.88 39.87
C ARG A 525 -0.23 10.89 39.56
N GLY A 526 -1.43 10.40 39.24
CA GLY A 526 -2.58 11.22 38.88
C GLY A 526 -2.54 11.80 37.46
N LYS A 527 -1.56 11.42 36.62
CA LYS A 527 -1.53 11.71 35.18
C LYS A 527 -2.08 10.54 34.39
N GLU A 528 -2.82 10.81 33.34
CA GLU A 528 -3.44 9.80 32.49
C GLU A 528 -2.39 9.10 31.62
N ALA A 529 -2.34 7.77 31.70
CA ALA A 529 -1.46 6.95 30.88
C ALA A 529 -2.19 6.33 29.67
N VAL A 530 -3.47 5.97 29.84
CA VAL A 530 -4.31 5.41 28.77
C VAL A 530 -5.72 5.96 28.88
N VAL A 531 -6.23 6.49 27.76
CA VAL A 531 -7.59 7.05 27.65
C VAL A 531 -8.35 6.31 26.56
N ARG A 532 -9.58 5.89 26.83
CA ARG A 532 -10.48 5.25 25.86
C ARG A 532 -11.76 6.06 25.71
N ARG A 533 -12.19 6.26 24.47
CA ARG A 533 -13.44 6.98 24.17
C ARG A 533 -14.24 6.24 23.10
N LYS A 534 -15.55 6.13 23.31
CA LYS A 534 -16.49 5.74 22.25
C LYS A 534 -16.80 6.96 21.37
N CYS A 535 -16.70 6.80 20.06
CA CYS A 535 -16.96 7.87 19.11
C CYS A 535 -17.65 7.30 17.86
N GLY A 536 -18.79 7.86 17.47
CA GLY A 536 -19.67 7.25 16.47
C GLY A 536 -20.06 5.83 16.87
N LYS A 537 -19.85 4.86 15.98
CA LYS A 537 -20.09 3.43 16.25
C LYS A 537 -18.87 2.70 16.81
N GLY A 538 -17.69 3.32 16.77
CA GLY A 538 -16.42 2.68 17.12
C GLY A 538 -15.83 3.21 18.42
N THR A 539 -14.55 2.89 18.61
CA THR A 539 -13.80 3.21 19.82
C THR A 539 -12.38 3.64 19.46
N ILE A 540 -11.86 4.62 20.20
CA ILE A 540 -10.44 4.97 20.17
C ILE A 540 -9.83 4.69 21.54
N THR A 541 -8.64 4.08 21.55
CA THR A 541 -7.76 3.98 22.73
C THR A 541 -6.48 4.75 22.44
N VAL A 542 -6.18 5.75 23.26
CA VAL A 542 -4.98 6.58 23.15
C VAL A 542 -4.02 6.22 24.28
N PHE A 543 -2.79 5.85 23.91
CA PHE A 543 -1.67 5.74 24.85
C PHE A 543 -1.02 7.12 25.00
N ALA A 544 -0.95 7.64 26.22
CA ALA A 544 -0.33 8.94 26.47
C ALA A 544 1.19 8.91 26.26
N SER A 545 1.82 7.74 26.30
CA SER A 545 3.23 7.61 25.93
C SER A 545 3.43 7.94 24.44
N PRO A 546 4.52 8.64 24.05
CA PRO A 546 4.73 9.05 22.66
C PRO A 546 4.66 7.89 21.67
N PHE A 547 5.34 6.78 21.94
CA PHE A 547 5.37 5.60 21.07
C PHE A 547 5.36 4.28 21.86
N GLY A 548 4.84 4.28 23.09
CA GLY A 548 4.73 3.05 23.89
C GLY A 548 6.04 2.38 24.31
N VAL A 549 7.18 3.05 24.12
CA VAL A 549 8.52 2.57 24.48
C VAL A 549 9.19 3.51 25.48
N GLY A 550 10.28 3.07 26.09
CA GLY A 550 11.06 3.88 27.03
C GLY A 550 11.70 5.11 26.38
N GLU A 551 12.08 6.08 27.21
CA GLU A 551 12.69 7.33 26.75
C GLU A 551 14.13 7.12 26.25
N LYS A 552 14.86 6.21 26.89
CA LYS A 552 16.28 5.93 26.64
C LYS A 552 16.46 4.47 26.27
N PRO A 553 17.48 4.14 25.45
CA PRO A 553 17.74 2.76 25.10
C PRO A 553 18.20 1.98 26.34
N LYS A 554 17.73 0.74 26.50
CA LYS A 554 18.19 -0.18 27.56
C LYS A 554 19.62 -0.67 27.37
N ILE A 555 20.18 -0.50 26.18
CA ILE A 555 21.47 -1.05 25.79
C ILE A 555 22.46 0.10 25.61
N ASN A 556 23.65 -0.07 26.19
CA ASN A 556 24.78 0.84 26.00
C ASN A 556 25.65 0.36 24.83
N GLY A 557 25.88 1.22 23.82
CA GLY A 557 26.75 0.91 22.69
C GLY A 557 26.05 0.27 21.48
N PRO A 558 26.81 -0.17 20.46
CA PRO A 558 26.25 -0.71 19.24
C PRO A 558 25.57 -2.07 19.48
N VAL A 559 24.44 -2.30 18.83
CA VAL A 559 23.84 -3.64 18.77
C VAL A 559 24.64 -4.50 17.80
N ILE A 560 24.93 -5.73 18.20
CA ILE A 560 25.63 -6.73 17.38
C ILE A 560 24.76 -7.98 17.35
N GLN A 561 24.44 -8.47 16.15
CA GLN A 561 23.84 -9.79 16.01
C GLN A 561 24.94 -10.85 15.99
N LYS A 562 24.76 -11.91 16.80
CA LYS A 562 25.55 -13.14 16.72
C LYS A 562 24.63 -14.31 16.38
N GLU A 563 25.16 -15.30 15.69
CA GLU A 563 24.45 -16.55 15.41
C GLU A 563 24.05 -17.24 16.71
N ASP A 564 22.90 -17.92 16.70
CA ASP A 564 22.32 -18.65 17.82
C ASP A 564 22.13 -17.83 19.11
N THR A 565 22.00 -16.50 18.98
CA THR A 565 21.73 -15.59 20.10
C THR A 565 20.55 -14.66 19.85
N PRO A 566 19.80 -14.27 20.91
CA PRO A 566 18.71 -13.32 20.77
C PRO A 566 19.21 -11.96 20.27
N LEU A 567 18.43 -11.31 19.40
CA LEU A 567 18.69 -9.93 18.99
C LEU A 567 18.34 -8.98 20.16
N PRO A 568 19.30 -8.22 20.71
CA PRO A 568 19.02 -7.28 21.79
C PRO A 568 18.10 -6.14 21.33
N ASN A 569 16.98 -5.91 22.01
CA ASN A 569 16.04 -4.83 21.72
C ASN A 569 16.36 -3.56 22.54
N PRO A 570 16.81 -2.46 21.91
CA PRO A 570 17.15 -1.23 22.62
C PRO A 570 15.95 -0.53 23.27
N TYR A 571 14.76 -0.62 22.67
CA TYR A 571 13.55 0.06 23.15
C TYR A 571 12.40 -0.95 23.25
N PRO A 572 12.38 -1.81 24.28
CA PRO A 572 11.26 -2.71 24.50
C PRO A 572 10.00 -1.92 24.85
N LEU A 573 8.85 -2.55 24.63
CA LEU A 573 7.55 -1.97 24.94
C LEU A 573 7.42 -1.71 26.45
N LEU A 574 6.72 -0.63 26.81
CA LEU A 574 6.31 -0.37 28.20
C LEU A 574 5.32 -1.42 28.66
N ASN A 575 5.41 -1.82 29.93
CA ASN A 575 4.63 -2.93 30.47
C ASN A 575 3.11 -2.64 30.42
N HIS A 576 2.70 -1.40 30.74
CA HIS A 576 1.28 -1.05 30.66
C HIS A 576 0.76 -1.05 29.23
N VAL A 577 1.59 -0.65 28.25
CA VAL A 577 1.20 -0.68 26.84
C VAL A 577 1.08 -2.12 26.36
N GLN A 578 2.04 -2.98 26.72
CA GLN A 578 1.98 -4.41 26.44
C GLN A 578 0.72 -5.05 27.00
N PHE A 579 0.34 -4.71 28.23
CA PHE A 579 -0.87 -5.22 28.86
C PHE A 579 -2.15 -4.88 28.09
N PHE A 580 -2.34 -3.61 27.69
CA PHE A 580 -3.53 -3.22 26.95
C PHE A 580 -3.55 -3.73 25.51
N LEU A 581 -2.37 -3.87 24.87
CA LEU A 581 -2.29 -4.52 23.56
C LEU A 581 -2.65 -6.00 23.66
N ASP A 582 -2.16 -6.71 24.68
CA ASP A 582 -2.48 -8.12 24.94
C ASP A 582 -4.00 -8.32 25.18
N GLU A 583 -4.62 -7.46 25.99
CA GLU A 583 -6.07 -7.45 26.20
C GLU A 583 -6.81 -7.34 24.86
N VAL A 584 -6.46 -6.35 24.03
CA VAL A 584 -7.17 -6.09 22.78
C VAL A 584 -6.91 -7.17 21.72
N PHE A 585 -5.67 -7.64 21.56
CA PHE A 585 -5.35 -8.73 20.63
C PHE A 585 -6.04 -10.04 20.99
N THR A 586 -6.14 -10.35 22.28
CA THR A 586 -6.86 -11.53 22.78
C THR A 586 -8.32 -11.51 22.35
N THR A 587 -8.94 -10.32 22.27
CA THR A 587 -10.34 -10.20 21.82
C THR A 587 -10.57 -10.54 20.34
N GLN A 588 -9.52 -10.61 19.53
CA GLN A 588 -9.61 -10.89 18.09
C GLN A 588 -9.50 -12.38 17.76
N LYS A 589 -9.22 -13.25 18.75
CA LYS A 589 -9.08 -14.70 18.55
C LYS A 589 -10.43 -15.33 18.19
N LEU A 590 -10.45 -16.13 17.12
CA LEU A 590 -11.60 -16.98 16.80
C LEU A 590 -11.45 -18.40 17.38
N PHE A 591 -10.20 -18.87 17.46
CA PHE A 591 -9.82 -20.18 17.99
C PHE A 591 -8.50 -20.10 18.78
N ASP A 592 -8.26 -21.09 19.64
CA ASP A 592 -6.97 -21.41 20.25
C ASP A 592 -6.59 -22.84 19.88
N ALA A 593 -5.29 -23.15 19.81
CA ALA A 593 -4.75 -24.47 19.53
C ALA A 593 -3.89 -25.03 20.66
N GLY A 594 -3.50 -24.21 21.64
CA GLY A 594 -2.52 -24.54 22.66
C GLY A 594 -1.35 -23.55 22.70
N LYS A 595 -0.69 -23.48 23.86
CA LYS A 595 0.47 -22.60 24.09
C LYS A 595 1.61 -22.96 23.14
N ASN A 596 2.29 -21.93 22.60
CA ASN A 596 3.45 -22.03 21.71
C ASN A 596 3.18 -22.65 20.32
N LEU A 597 1.93 -22.93 19.96
CA LEU A 597 1.57 -23.34 18.59
C LEU A 597 1.29 -22.12 17.71
N SER A 598 1.49 -22.29 16.40
CA SER A 598 0.99 -21.34 15.40
C SER A 598 -0.37 -21.80 14.88
N LEU A 599 -1.27 -20.85 14.61
CA LEU A 599 -2.65 -21.11 14.21
C LEU A 599 -3.07 -20.17 13.07
N ILE A 600 -3.35 -20.71 11.89
CA ILE A 600 -3.95 -20.01 10.76
C ILE A 600 -5.43 -20.38 10.71
N THR A 601 -6.33 -19.39 10.66
CA THR A 601 -7.79 -19.62 10.62
C THR A 601 -8.37 -19.14 9.30
N CYS A 602 -8.97 -20.05 8.54
CA CYS A 602 -9.75 -19.72 7.35
C CYS A 602 -11.24 -20.01 7.60
N ARG A 603 -12.13 -19.18 7.06
CA ARG A 603 -13.58 -19.39 7.15
C ARG A 603 -14.15 -19.69 5.77
N ARG A 604 -14.79 -20.85 5.60
CA ARG A 604 -15.47 -21.22 4.35
C ARG A 604 -16.84 -20.54 4.27
N LYS A 605 -17.59 -20.64 5.37
CA LYS A 605 -18.91 -20.06 5.57
C LYS A 605 -19.24 -20.08 7.06
N ALA A 606 -20.41 -19.54 7.44
CA ALA A 606 -20.89 -19.58 8.81
C ALA A 606 -20.86 -21.00 9.41
N GLY A 607 -20.17 -21.14 10.53
CA GLY A 607 -20.05 -22.39 11.28
C GLY A 607 -19.05 -23.41 10.71
N GLU A 608 -18.32 -23.11 9.64
CA GLU A 608 -17.34 -24.02 9.03
C GLU A 608 -15.99 -23.32 8.80
N TYR A 609 -14.98 -23.79 9.53
CA TYR A 609 -13.63 -23.21 9.56
C TYR A 609 -12.56 -24.24 9.20
N VAL A 610 -11.49 -23.80 8.57
CA VAL A 610 -10.27 -24.58 8.33
C VAL A 610 -9.15 -23.99 9.18
N LEU A 611 -8.54 -24.82 10.03
CA LEU A 611 -7.46 -24.43 10.94
C LEU A 611 -6.16 -25.12 10.53
N GLY A 612 -5.13 -24.34 10.23
CA GLY A 612 -3.75 -24.83 10.08
C GLY A 612 -2.99 -24.63 11.38
N ILE A 613 -2.48 -25.72 11.97
CA ILE A 613 -1.80 -25.71 13.27
C ILE A 613 -0.38 -26.25 13.10
N GLY A 614 0.60 -25.44 13.51
CA GLY A 614 2.02 -25.76 13.40
C GLY A 614 2.72 -25.77 14.75
N ASN A 615 3.63 -26.72 14.94
CA ASN A 615 4.59 -26.71 16.04
C ASN A 615 5.93 -26.19 15.52
N ASN A 616 6.26 -24.95 15.86
CA ASN A 616 7.49 -24.30 15.41
C ASN A 616 8.67 -24.52 16.38
N THR A 617 8.50 -25.39 17.37
CA THR A 617 9.55 -25.86 18.27
C THR A 617 9.98 -27.29 17.89
N TRP A 618 11.03 -27.78 18.54
CA TRP A 618 11.55 -29.13 18.31
C TRP A 618 11.16 -30.14 19.38
N ASP A 619 10.26 -29.74 20.29
CA ASP A 619 9.73 -30.60 21.35
C ASP A 619 8.22 -30.84 21.12
N GLU A 620 7.71 -31.96 21.61
CA GLU A 620 6.29 -32.27 21.56
C GLU A 620 5.47 -31.25 22.36
N LEU A 621 4.38 -30.75 21.78
CA LEU A 621 3.51 -29.77 22.43
C LEU A 621 2.07 -30.28 22.56
N PRO A 622 1.35 -29.94 23.65
CA PRO A 622 -0.07 -30.22 23.77
C PRO A 622 -0.90 -29.49 22.71
N LEU A 623 -1.84 -30.22 22.10
CA LEU A 623 -2.82 -29.74 21.14
C LEU A 623 -4.21 -29.70 21.79
N LYS A 624 -4.82 -28.52 21.80
CA LYS A 624 -6.19 -28.31 22.28
C LYS A 624 -6.89 -27.24 21.44
N ILE A 625 -7.82 -27.67 20.60
CA ILE A 625 -8.61 -26.74 19.79
C ILE A 625 -9.78 -26.22 20.62
N GLU A 626 -9.79 -24.91 20.87
CA GLU A 626 -10.87 -24.18 21.54
C GLU A 626 -11.48 -23.15 20.59
N SER A 627 -12.79 -22.89 20.71
CA SER A 627 -13.50 -21.93 19.87
C SER A 627 -14.08 -20.81 20.71
N TYR A 628 -13.91 -19.57 20.25
CA TYR A 628 -14.52 -18.38 20.82
C TYR A 628 -15.78 -17.93 20.06
N VAL A 629 -16.05 -18.58 18.92
CA VAL A 629 -17.17 -18.25 18.02
C VAL A 629 -18.32 -19.24 18.13
N GLY A 630 -18.36 -20.09 19.15
CA GLY A 630 -19.45 -21.04 19.36
C GLY A 630 -19.00 -22.41 19.89
N LYS A 631 -19.98 -23.29 20.16
CA LYS A 631 -19.69 -24.65 20.63
C LYS A 631 -19.19 -25.50 19.46
N ILE A 632 -18.06 -26.18 19.64
CA ILE A 632 -17.54 -27.14 18.65
C ILE A 632 -18.49 -28.35 18.57
N ARG A 633 -18.98 -28.64 17.36
CA ARG A 633 -19.78 -29.82 17.03
C ARG A 633 -18.89 -31.01 16.65
N SER A 634 -17.90 -30.78 15.79
CA SER A 634 -16.98 -31.81 15.31
C SER A 634 -15.69 -31.20 14.78
N ILE A 635 -14.60 -31.98 14.86
CA ILE A 635 -13.28 -31.66 14.33
C ILE A 635 -12.86 -32.81 13.42
N ASN A 636 -12.51 -32.51 12.17
CA ASN A 636 -12.06 -33.49 11.19
C ASN A 636 -10.69 -33.09 10.65
N GLU A 637 -9.70 -33.97 10.73
CA GLU A 637 -8.37 -33.68 10.20
C GLU A 637 -8.31 -33.91 8.68
N LEU A 638 -7.83 -32.91 7.94
CA LEU A 638 -7.44 -33.01 6.54
C LEU A 638 -5.99 -33.52 6.48
N LYS A 639 -5.84 -34.84 6.50
CA LYS A 639 -4.52 -35.48 6.57
C LYS A 639 -3.59 -35.01 5.44
N LEU A 640 -2.38 -34.64 5.83
CA LEU A 640 -1.27 -34.37 4.93
C LEU A 640 -0.43 -35.63 4.74
N ASP A 641 0.21 -35.80 3.58
CA ASP A 641 1.25 -36.82 3.42
C ASP A 641 2.32 -36.64 4.51
N GLN A 642 2.86 -37.74 5.04
CA GLN A 642 3.85 -37.73 6.12
C GLN A 642 5.15 -38.44 5.69
N SER A 643 5.27 -38.74 4.40
CA SER A 643 6.36 -39.57 3.89
C SER A 643 7.72 -38.89 4.00
N GLU A 644 7.75 -37.57 4.18
CA GLU A 644 8.97 -36.78 4.41
C GLU A 644 9.63 -37.06 5.77
N LYS A 645 8.88 -37.50 6.78
CA LYS A 645 9.40 -37.75 8.14
C LYS A 645 10.37 -38.93 8.25
N LYS A 646 10.43 -39.79 7.23
CA LYS A 646 11.35 -40.95 7.20
C LYS A 646 12.78 -40.56 6.78
N TYR A 647 12.96 -39.35 6.27
CA TYR A 647 14.23 -38.87 5.77
C TYR A 647 15.01 -38.15 6.90
N PRO A 648 16.31 -38.41 7.08
CA PRO A 648 17.12 -37.72 8.09
C PRO A 648 17.05 -36.19 7.98
N GLU A 649 16.98 -35.68 6.75
CA GLU A 649 16.86 -34.25 6.43
C GLU A 649 15.46 -33.64 6.68
N TYR A 650 14.55 -34.38 7.31
CA TYR A 650 13.31 -33.81 7.85
C TYR A 650 13.61 -32.70 8.86
N LEU A 651 14.66 -32.90 9.67
CA LEU A 651 15.14 -31.95 10.66
C LEU A 651 16.31 -31.12 10.11
N PRO A 652 16.56 -29.92 10.68
CA PRO A 652 17.80 -29.19 10.44
C PRO A 652 19.03 -30.05 10.74
N GLU A 653 20.15 -29.77 10.07
CA GLU A 653 21.39 -30.54 10.20
C GLU A 653 21.84 -30.75 11.66
N THR A 654 21.69 -29.72 12.50
CA THR A 654 22.09 -29.73 13.92
C THR A 654 21.18 -30.57 14.82
N LEU A 655 20.02 -31.02 14.31
CA LEU A 655 19.00 -31.73 15.07
C LEU A 655 18.70 -33.13 14.53
N ILE A 656 19.47 -33.61 13.55
CA ILE A 656 19.28 -34.96 13.01
C ILE A 656 19.33 -36.00 14.13
N GLY A 657 18.30 -36.85 14.20
CA GLY A 657 18.15 -37.88 15.24
C GLY A 657 17.53 -37.40 16.55
N LYS A 658 17.18 -36.11 16.69
CA LYS A 658 16.42 -35.61 17.85
C LYS A 658 15.05 -36.29 17.91
N ASN A 659 14.64 -36.72 19.11
CA ASN A 659 13.28 -37.16 19.37
C ASN A 659 12.34 -35.95 19.44
N ILE A 660 11.47 -35.81 18.44
CA ILE A 660 10.49 -34.72 18.32
C ILE A 660 9.09 -35.10 18.85
N GLY A 661 8.94 -36.30 19.42
CA GLY A 661 7.65 -36.82 19.88
C GLY A 661 6.73 -37.26 18.74
N ILE A 662 5.43 -37.34 19.03
CA ILE A 662 4.41 -37.84 18.11
C ILE A 662 3.25 -36.86 17.94
N SER A 663 2.62 -36.92 16.77
CA SER A 663 1.37 -36.20 16.53
C SER A 663 0.19 -37.15 16.70
N ASP A 664 -0.68 -36.85 17.67
CA ASP A 664 -1.88 -37.62 17.98
C ASP A 664 -3.08 -36.70 18.27
N SER A 665 -4.16 -37.20 18.86
CA SER A 665 -5.34 -36.37 19.17
C SER A 665 -5.11 -35.26 20.22
N ARG A 666 -4.02 -35.31 20.98
CA ARG A 666 -3.72 -34.43 22.12
C ARG A 666 -2.35 -33.77 22.03
N HIS A 667 -1.49 -34.19 21.10
CA HIS A 667 -0.15 -33.67 20.93
C HIS A 667 0.19 -33.44 19.47
N ILE A 668 1.16 -32.56 19.23
CA ILE A 668 1.77 -32.31 17.93
C ILE A 668 3.29 -32.40 18.07
N ALA A 669 3.91 -33.25 17.26
CA ALA A 669 5.36 -33.43 17.24
C ALA A 669 6.08 -32.13 16.85
N GLY A 670 7.33 -31.99 17.31
CA GLY A 670 8.21 -30.88 16.93
C GLY A 670 8.35 -30.75 15.41
N GLY A 671 8.24 -29.53 14.89
CA GLY A 671 8.32 -29.22 13.46
C GLY A 671 7.15 -29.70 12.61
N ASP A 672 6.05 -30.20 13.18
CA ASP A 672 4.92 -30.73 12.41
C ASP A 672 3.88 -29.66 12.03
N PHE A 673 3.06 -29.96 11.01
CA PHE A 673 1.94 -29.13 10.55
C PHE A 673 0.70 -29.97 10.27
N ARG A 674 -0.45 -29.53 10.78
CA ARG A 674 -1.72 -30.28 10.67
C ARG A 674 -2.86 -29.35 10.31
N ILE A 675 -3.83 -29.85 9.54
CA ILE A 675 -4.97 -29.06 9.06
C ILE A 675 -6.26 -29.72 9.51
N PHE A 676 -7.18 -28.94 10.05
CA PHE A 676 -8.47 -29.41 10.57
C PHE A 676 -9.63 -28.62 9.98
N VAL A 677 -10.73 -29.29 9.65
CA VAL A 677 -12.04 -28.65 9.48
C VAL A 677 -12.78 -28.72 10.80
N VAL A 678 -13.22 -27.56 11.29
CA VAL A 678 -13.94 -27.42 12.55
C VAL A 678 -15.33 -26.89 12.28
N TYR A 679 -16.33 -27.62 12.78
CA TYR A 679 -17.74 -27.24 12.70
C TYR A 679 -18.20 -26.71 14.04
N VAL A 680 -18.82 -25.53 14.06
CA VAL A 680 -19.27 -24.86 15.29
C VAL A 680 -20.73 -24.43 15.20
N ASP A 681 -21.41 -24.40 16.34
CA ASP A 681 -22.65 -23.64 16.54
C ASP A 681 -22.31 -22.14 16.56
N GLU A 682 -22.07 -21.54 15.39
CA GLU A 682 -21.55 -20.17 15.27
C GLU A 682 -22.45 -19.16 16.00
N LYS A 683 -21.86 -18.36 16.87
CA LYS A 683 -22.51 -17.29 17.63
C LYS A 683 -21.63 -16.07 17.66
N ASP A 684 -22.27 -14.90 17.72
CA ASP A 684 -21.61 -13.61 17.95
C ASP A 684 -20.58 -13.23 16.88
N VAL A 685 -20.65 -13.85 15.70
CA VAL A 685 -19.86 -13.49 14.53
C VAL A 685 -20.67 -12.57 13.63
N THR A 686 -20.03 -11.53 13.08
CA THR A 686 -20.63 -10.60 12.14
C THR A 686 -19.72 -10.43 10.93
N GLU A 687 -20.29 -10.65 9.76
CA GLU A 687 -19.58 -10.41 8.50
C GLU A 687 -19.53 -8.91 8.23
N LEU A 688 -18.33 -8.41 7.95
CA LEU A 688 -18.11 -7.04 7.55
C LEU A 688 -18.65 -6.81 6.14
N SER A 689 -19.29 -5.66 5.92
CA SER A 689 -19.81 -5.29 4.62
C SER A 689 -18.68 -5.03 3.63
N ASP A 690 -18.87 -5.47 2.40
CA ASP A 690 -17.99 -5.10 1.29
C ASP A 690 -18.54 -3.84 0.61
N SER A 691 -18.18 -2.67 1.17
CA SER A 691 -18.51 -1.37 0.58
C SER A 691 -17.41 -0.99 -0.40
N LEU A 692 -17.69 -1.15 -1.70
CA LEU A 692 -16.80 -0.65 -2.75
C LEU A 692 -16.96 0.87 -2.87
N PRO A 693 -15.87 1.61 -3.10
CA PRO A 693 -15.94 3.06 -3.30
C PRO A 693 -16.67 3.41 -4.61
N GLU A 694 -17.35 4.55 -4.64
CA GLU A 694 -17.94 5.09 -5.87
C GLU A 694 -16.85 5.65 -6.79
N HIS A 695 -16.98 5.43 -8.11
CA HIS A 695 -16.07 6.01 -9.09
C HIS A 695 -16.48 7.44 -9.45
N ARG A 696 -15.50 8.35 -9.56
CA ARG A 696 -15.75 9.69 -10.11
C ARG A 696 -16.11 9.59 -11.60
N GLU A 697 -17.31 10.06 -11.94
CA GLU A 697 -17.75 10.18 -13.36
C GLU A 697 -17.12 11.35 -14.17
N PHE A 698 -16.18 12.12 -13.59
CA PHE A 698 -15.53 13.23 -14.29
C PHE A 698 -14.04 13.26 -13.93
N THR A 699 -13.23 13.83 -14.83
CA THR A 699 -11.80 14.07 -14.62
C THR A 699 -11.57 15.27 -13.72
N LYS A 700 -10.76 15.12 -12.67
CA LYS A 700 -10.35 16.20 -11.76
C LYS A 700 -8.83 16.39 -11.80
N LEU A 701 -8.39 17.60 -12.12
CA LEU A 701 -6.98 17.92 -12.37
C LEU A 701 -6.43 18.90 -11.33
N LEU A 702 -5.17 18.68 -10.93
CA LEU A 702 -4.41 19.56 -10.03
C LEU A 702 -3.45 20.46 -10.81
N PRO A 703 -3.58 21.80 -10.75
CA PRO A 703 -2.57 22.70 -11.27
C PRO A 703 -1.28 22.65 -10.47
N LEU A 704 -0.18 22.39 -11.18
CA LEU A 704 1.17 22.37 -10.65
C LEU A 704 1.98 23.51 -11.27
N ARG A 705 2.13 24.59 -10.50
CA ARG A 705 2.83 25.82 -10.93
C ARG A 705 4.30 25.75 -10.47
N SER A 706 5.24 26.06 -11.37
CA SER A 706 6.68 26.11 -11.07
C SER A 706 7.29 24.83 -10.51
N ILE A 707 7.15 23.72 -11.24
CA ILE A 707 7.67 22.41 -10.82
C ILE A 707 9.03 22.05 -11.43
N ASN A 708 9.82 21.29 -10.69
CA ASN A 708 11.11 20.76 -11.14
C ASN A 708 11.01 19.37 -11.77
N ASN A 709 10.18 18.49 -11.22
CA ASN A 709 9.99 17.13 -11.74
C ASN A 709 8.56 16.69 -11.47
N LEU A 710 7.81 16.37 -12.53
CA LEU A 710 6.40 16.04 -12.41
C LEU A 710 6.16 14.77 -11.59
N THR A 711 6.95 13.73 -11.82
CA THR A 711 6.82 12.46 -11.11
C THR A 711 6.99 12.66 -9.60
N ASN A 712 8.00 13.41 -9.16
CA ASN A 712 8.19 13.71 -7.74
C ASN A 712 7.00 14.45 -7.11
N GLU A 713 6.35 15.37 -7.85
CA GLU A 713 5.18 16.10 -7.35
C GLU A 713 3.97 15.20 -7.15
N VAL A 714 3.75 14.24 -8.05
CA VAL A 714 2.71 13.23 -7.89
C VAL A 714 3.05 12.30 -6.70
N LEU A 715 4.30 11.82 -6.62
CA LEU A 715 4.77 10.92 -5.55
C LEU A 715 4.82 11.58 -4.16
N ALA A 716 4.87 12.91 -4.11
CA ALA A 716 4.72 13.67 -2.88
C ALA A 716 3.30 13.56 -2.28
N ARG A 717 2.35 12.97 -3.01
CA ARG A 717 0.95 12.75 -2.61
C ARG A 717 0.65 11.26 -2.75
N PRO A 718 0.87 10.43 -1.71
CA PRO A 718 0.65 8.99 -1.80
C PRO A 718 -0.79 8.64 -2.22
N THR A 719 -1.74 9.50 -1.92
CA THR A 719 -3.17 9.36 -2.21
C THR A 719 -3.60 10.10 -3.47
N PHE A 720 -2.65 10.53 -4.33
CA PHE A 720 -2.93 11.37 -5.52
C PHE A 720 -4.13 10.86 -6.33
N PHE A 721 -4.13 9.58 -6.74
CA PHE A 721 -5.21 9.01 -7.56
C PHE A 721 -6.54 8.80 -6.82
N GLN A 722 -6.55 8.89 -5.49
CA GLN A 722 -7.80 8.94 -4.71
C GLN A 722 -8.48 10.31 -4.88
N HIS A 723 -7.72 11.36 -5.21
CA HIS A 723 -8.20 12.74 -5.28
C HIS A 723 -8.16 13.34 -6.68
N PHE A 724 -7.24 12.95 -7.55
CA PHE A 724 -7.03 13.56 -8.86
C PHE A 724 -6.81 12.47 -9.91
N ASP A 725 -7.09 12.83 -11.16
CA ASP A 725 -6.90 11.96 -12.32
C ASP A 725 -5.69 12.42 -13.17
N GLY A 726 -5.15 13.60 -12.85
CA GLY A 726 -4.01 14.18 -13.55
C GLY A 726 -3.68 15.60 -13.10
N VAL A 727 -2.84 16.27 -13.89
CA VAL A 727 -2.26 17.57 -13.56
C VAL A 727 -2.40 18.58 -14.70
N VAL A 728 -2.31 19.86 -14.36
CA VAL A 728 -2.04 20.93 -15.31
C VAL A 728 -0.65 21.49 -15.04
N VAL A 729 0.26 21.41 -16.00
CA VAL A 729 1.63 21.92 -15.88
C VAL A 729 1.82 23.23 -16.62
N ASP A 730 2.58 24.14 -16.03
CA ASP A 730 2.97 25.38 -16.69
C ASP A 730 3.85 25.12 -17.92
N TRP A 731 3.65 25.85 -19.01
CA TRP A 731 4.42 25.70 -20.26
C TRP A 731 5.94 25.74 -20.08
N LYS A 732 6.46 26.46 -19.07
CA LYS A 732 7.90 26.53 -18.78
C LYS A 732 8.47 25.15 -18.51
N TYR A 733 7.67 24.22 -17.96
CA TYR A 733 8.10 22.84 -17.73
C TYR A 733 8.58 22.18 -19.02
N LEU A 734 7.82 22.33 -20.11
CA LEU A 734 8.15 21.80 -21.44
C LEU A 734 9.18 22.66 -22.16
N ASN A 735 9.02 23.99 -22.13
CA ASN A 735 9.88 24.89 -22.90
C ASN A 735 11.35 24.80 -22.47
N GLN A 736 11.62 24.72 -21.16
CA GLN A 736 12.97 24.74 -20.61
C GLN A 736 13.71 23.40 -20.69
N ARG A 737 13.04 22.31 -21.10
CA ARG A 737 13.61 20.96 -21.11
C ARG A 737 13.85 20.46 -22.52
N GLU A 738 14.91 19.67 -22.65
CA GLU A 738 15.17 18.89 -23.85
C GLU A 738 14.16 17.75 -23.99
N LYS A 739 13.90 17.36 -25.24
CA LYS A 739 12.95 16.29 -25.58
C LYS A 739 13.22 14.98 -24.82
N LYS A 740 14.47 14.51 -24.79
CA LYS A 740 14.87 13.28 -24.08
C LYS A 740 14.65 13.35 -22.57
N ALA A 741 14.82 14.53 -21.97
CA ALA A 741 14.57 14.71 -20.54
C ALA A 741 13.07 14.60 -20.23
N LEU A 742 12.22 15.17 -21.10
CA LEU A 742 10.77 15.05 -20.97
C LEU A 742 10.28 13.62 -21.17
N GLU A 743 10.79 12.90 -22.18
CA GLU A 743 10.44 11.48 -22.39
C GLU A 743 10.71 10.65 -21.13
N LYS A 744 11.87 10.85 -20.50
CA LYS A 744 12.24 10.17 -19.25
C LYS A 744 11.36 10.60 -18.07
N ASP A 745 11.13 11.90 -17.90
CA ASP A 745 10.35 12.43 -16.77
C ASP A 745 8.88 12.00 -16.82
N LEU A 746 8.33 11.79 -18.02
CA LEU A 746 6.91 11.44 -18.24
C LEU A 746 6.64 9.95 -18.44
N THR A 747 7.67 9.11 -18.49
CA THR A 747 7.50 7.65 -18.64
C THR A 747 6.59 7.05 -17.55
N TRP A 748 6.84 7.36 -16.27
CA TRP A 748 6.03 6.82 -15.17
C TRP A 748 4.60 7.40 -15.15
N PRO A 749 4.37 8.73 -15.27
CA PRO A 749 3.03 9.29 -15.38
C PRO A 749 2.19 8.69 -16.51
N GLU A 750 2.79 8.42 -17.67
CA GLU A 750 2.13 7.75 -18.80
C GLU A 750 1.68 6.34 -18.42
N LEU A 751 2.53 5.54 -17.75
CA LEU A 751 2.16 4.21 -17.26
C LEU A 751 1.04 4.26 -16.20
N GLN A 752 0.94 5.34 -15.43
CA GLN A 752 -0.17 5.55 -14.51
C GLN A 752 -1.47 6.00 -15.20
N LYS A 753 -1.42 6.29 -16.51
CA LYS A 753 -2.48 6.96 -17.27
C LYS A 753 -2.91 8.29 -16.62
N ALA A 754 -1.93 9.03 -16.09
CA ALA A 754 -2.18 10.35 -15.53
C ALA A 754 -2.44 11.34 -16.67
N GLU A 755 -3.56 12.08 -16.58
CA GLU A 755 -3.87 13.15 -17.52
C GLU A 755 -2.87 14.31 -17.35
N ILE A 756 -2.29 14.82 -18.44
CA ILE A 756 -1.32 15.94 -18.37
C ILE A 756 -1.75 17.03 -19.35
N TRP A 757 -2.15 18.17 -18.79
CA TRP A 757 -2.54 19.36 -19.53
C TRP A 757 -1.42 20.39 -19.46
N VAL A 758 -1.21 21.17 -20.53
CA VAL A 758 -0.19 22.22 -20.58
C VAL A 758 -0.86 23.59 -20.58
N ASP A 759 -0.42 24.51 -19.73
CA ASP A 759 -0.95 25.88 -19.64
C ASP A 759 0.07 26.94 -20.08
N LEU A 760 -0.22 27.60 -21.22
CA LEU A 760 0.53 28.73 -21.78
C LEU A 760 0.10 30.09 -21.20
N SER A 761 -0.91 30.14 -20.34
CA SER A 761 -1.52 31.41 -19.91
C SER A 761 -0.56 32.31 -19.13
N SER A 762 0.42 31.73 -18.43
CA SER A 762 1.49 32.49 -17.78
C SER A 762 2.47 33.12 -18.78
N ALA A 763 2.63 32.51 -19.96
CA ALA A 763 3.50 32.96 -21.06
C ALA A 763 2.90 34.12 -21.85
N ILE A 764 1.58 34.08 -22.08
CA ILE A 764 0.92 35.02 -22.99
C ILE A 764 0.58 36.29 -22.21
N ASN A 765 1.55 37.19 -22.15
CA ASN A 765 1.50 38.42 -21.36
C ASN A 765 1.88 39.67 -22.17
N LEU A 766 2.05 39.56 -23.50
CA LEU A 766 2.55 40.59 -24.43
C LEU A 766 4.04 40.92 -24.21
N PHE A 767 4.45 41.15 -22.97
CA PHE A 767 5.82 41.38 -22.55
C PHE A 767 5.97 40.94 -21.07
N PRO A 768 7.06 40.26 -20.67
CA PRO A 768 8.29 40.03 -21.43
C PRO A 768 8.33 38.72 -22.23
N ASP A 769 7.33 37.85 -22.11
CA ASP A 769 7.40 36.49 -22.64
C ASP A 769 6.81 36.43 -24.07
N LEU A 770 5.57 35.95 -24.22
CA LEU A 770 4.97 35.66 -25.52
C LEU A 770 3.91 36.70 -25.89
N ARG A 771 3.95 37.14 -27.16
CA ARG A 771 2.94 37.99 -27.79
C ARG A 771 2.24 37.26 -28.94
N LEU A 772 0.97 37.60 -29.14
CA LEU A 772 0.12 37.09 -30.22
C LEU A 772 -0.23 38.19 -31.24
N VAL A 773 0.42 39.36 -31.16
CA VAL A 773 0.17 40.50 -32.04
C VAL A 773 1.45 40.82 -32.79
N ASP A 774 1.33 41.06 -34.10
CA ASP A 774 2.45 41.23 -35.04
C ASP A 774 2.86 42.72 -35.13
N ASN A 775 2.91 43.39 -33.97
CA ASN A 775 3.34 44.79 -33.88
C ASN A 775 4.88 44.93 -33.89
N ILE A 776 5.59 43.88 -33.45
CA ILE A 776 7.04 43.73 -33.58
C ILE A 776 7.30 42.37 -34.20
N LYS A 777 7.61 42.36 -35.50
CA LYS A 777 7.64 41.15 -36.33
C LYS A 777 8.56 40.05 -35.80
N GLU A 778 9.77 40.40 -35.35
CA GLU A 778 10.73 39.40 -34.86
C GLU A 778 10.31 38.80 -33.52
N GLU A 779 9.75 39.60 -32.60
CA GLU A 779 9.24 39.10 -31.32
C GLU A 779 7.97 38.26 -31.49
N TYR A 780 7.08 38.66 -32.41
CA TYR A 780 5.91 37.89 -32.79
C TYR A 780 6.31 36.53 -33.39
N LYS A 781 7.24 36.53 -34.35
CA LYS A 781 7.78 35.31 -34.95
C LYS A 781 8.39 34.39 -33.89
N SER A 782 9.24 34.94 -33.02
CA SER A 782 9.83 34.18 -31.91
C SER A 782 8.76 33.58 -30.99
N SER A 783 7.71 34.35 -30.66
CA SER A 783 6.60 33.85 -29.83
C SER A 783 5.88 32.67 -30.47
N MET A 784 5.56 32.77 -31.76
CA MET A 784 4.89 31.70 -32.49
C MET A 784 5.78 30.46 -32.68
N GLU A 785 7.09 30.64 -32.84
CA GLU A 785 8.07 29.54 -32.88
C GLU A 785 8.14 28.81 -31.53
N THR A 786 8.19 29.54 -30.41
CA THR A 786 8.15 28.94 -29.06
C THR A 786 6.86 28.18 -28.81
N ILE A 787 5.71 28.73 -29.17
CA ILE A 787 4.41 28.04 -29.03
C ILE A 787 4.39 26.74 -29.86
N LYS A 788 4.94 26.76 -31.07
CA LYS A 788 5.08 25.56 -31.91
C LYS A 788 6.03 24.53 -31.31
N ASP A 789 7.17 24.94 -30.75
CA ASP A 789 8.10 24.02 -30.07
C ASP A 789 7.43 23.31 -28.88
N VAL A 790 6.64 24.04 -28.08
CA VAL A 790 5.86 23.43 -26.99
C VAL A 790 4.85 22.42 -27.54
N MET A 791 4.11 22.75 -28.60
CA MET A 791 3.17 21.80 -29.23
C MET A 791 3.88 20.59 -29.88
N ASP A 792 5.09 20.76 -30.40
CA ASP A 792 5.90 19.66 -30.93
C ASP A 792 6.34 18.71 -29.82
N LYS A 793 6.73 19.26 -28.66
CA LYS A 793 7.02 18.47 -27.45
C LYS A 793 5.77 17.78 -26.94
N MET A 794 4.62 18.46 -26.92
CA MET A 794 3.32 17.84 -26.56
C MET A 794 2.99 16.66 -27.49
N LYS A 795 3.10 16.85 -28.81
CA LYS A 795 2.87 15.79 -29.81
C LYS A 795 3.77 14.58 -29.57
N MET A 796 5.06 14.82 -29.34
CA MET A 796 6.04 13.78 -29.08
C MET A 796 5.68 12.96 -27.84
N LEU A 797 5.12 13.61 -26.82
CA LEU A 797 4.74 13.02 -25.54
C LEU A 797 3.28 12.53 -25.52
N GLY A 798 2.54 12.64 -26.63
CA GLY A 798 1.12 12.25 -26.70
C GLY A 798 0.17 13.14 -25.89
N LEU A 799 0.54 14.38 -25.58
CA LEU A 799 -0.29 15.29 -24.79
C LEU A 799 -1.32 16.02 -25.67
N GLU A 800 -2.59 15.95 -25.30
CA GLU A 800 -3.70 16.38 -26.17
C GLU A 800 -4.33 17.73 -25.76
N HIS A 801 -3.98 18.29 -24.60
CA HIS A 801 -4.71 19.42 -24.01
C HIS A 801 -3.83 20.64 -23.75
N LEU A 802 -4.12 21.75 -24.45
CA LEU A 802 -3.40 23.03 -24.33
C LEU A 802 -4.33 24.15 -23.85
N LEU A 803 -4.09 24.67 -22.64
CA LEU A 803 -4.72 25.90 -22.15
C LEU A 803 -3.91 27.12 -22.60
N LEU A 804 -4.60 28.19 -22.98
CA LEU A 804 -3.97 29.48 -23.26
C LEU A 804 -4.93 30.64 -22.97
N SER A 805 -4.41 31.86 -22.90
CA SER A 805 -5.19 33.11 -22.84
C SER A 805 -4.74 34.07 -23.95
N LEU A 806 -5.48 35.15 -24.20
CA LEU A 806 -4.92 36.29 -24.93
C LEU A 806 -4.21 37.23 -23.95
N HIS A 807 -3.43 38.18 -24.47
CA HIS A 807 -2.82 39.23 -23.64
C HIS A 807 -3.66 40.52 -23.64
N THR A 808 -3.17 41.56 -22.95
CA THR A 808 -3.78 42.90 -22.97
C THR A 808 -3.61 43.59 -24.34
N ASN A 809 -4.32 44.69 -24.58
CA ASN A 809 -4.06 45.54 -25.75
C ASN A 809 -2.61 46.05 -25.75
N VAL A 810 -2.05 46.19 -26.95
CA VAL A 810 -0.79 46.90 -27.14
C VAL A 810 -1.03 48.39 -26.90
N GLU A 811 -0.17 49.02 -26.12
CA GLU A 811 -0.22 50.46 -25.90
C GLU A 811 0.40 51.21 -27.09
N ASN A 812 -0.39 52.09 -27.70
CA ASN A 812 0.01 52.96 -28.83
C ASN A 812 0.37 52.19 -30.12
N ASN A 813 0.48 52.93 -31.24
CA ASN A 813 1.01 52.46 -32.54
C ASN A 813 0.26 51.33 -33.26
N ILE A 814 -0.79 50.76 -32.67
CA ILE A 814 -1.69 49.79 -33.30
C ILE A 814 -3.12 50.04 -32.79
N THR A 815 -4.13 49.84 -33.64
CA THR A 815 -5.52 50.02 -33.23
C THR A 815 -6.05 48.79 -32.49
N GLU A 816 -7.13 48.93 -31.72
CA GLU A 816 -7.81 47.79 -31.11
C GLU A 816 -8.34 46.81 -32.18
N ALA A 817 -8.82 47.32 -33.32
CA ALA A 817 -9.27 46.49 -34.44
C ALA A 817 -8.12 45.66 -35.05
N ASP A 818 -6.94 46.26 -35.18
CA ASP A 818 -5.73 45.55 -35.63
C ASP A 818 -5.30 44.49 -34.62
N THR A 819 -5.36 44.79 -33.32
CA THR A 819 -5.05 43.84 -32.23
C THR A 819 -5.97 42.62 -32.30
N TRP A 820 -7.28 42.82 -32.43
CA TRP A 820 -8.24 41.72 -32.56
C TRP A 820 -8.07 40.90 -33.84
N ARG A 821 -7.73 41.55 -34.96
CA ARG A 821 -7.40 40.86 -36.23
C ARG A 821 -6.17 39.97 -36.05
N ASP A 822 -5.14 40.46 -35.37
CA ASP A 822 -3.92 39.70 -35.13
C ASP A 822 -4.17 38.54 -34.16
N PHE A 823 -4.95 38.72 -33.09
CA PHE A 823 -5.38 37.61 -32.24
C PHE A 823 -6.13 36.52 -33.02
N GLU A 824 -7.07 36.91 -33.88
CA GLU A 824 -7.80 35.96 -34.72
C GLU A 824 -6.85 35.19 -35.64
N LYS A 825 -5.90 35.88 -36.28
CA LYS A 825 -4.84 35.27 -37.11
C LYS A 825 -4.01 34.28 -36.30
N SER A 826 -3.47 34.69 -35.16
CA SER A 826 -2.58 33.85 -34.35
C SER A 826 -3.28 32.66 -33.73
N ILE A 827 -4.49 32.83 -33.19
CA ILE A 827 -5.27 31.70 -32.66
C ILE A 827 -5.66 30.74 -33.78
N THR A 828 -6.03 31.23 -34.96
CA THR A 828 -6.29 30.38 -36.12
C THR A 828 -5.05 29.59 -36.52
N GLU A 829 -3.88 30.21 -36.52
CA GLU A 829 -2.59 29.54 -36.82
C GLU A 829 -2.26 28.48 -35.77
N ILE A 830 -2.39 28.81 -34.47
CA ILE A 830 -2.18 27.87 -33.37
C ILE A 830 -3.13 26.68 -33.48
N CYS A 831 -4.43 26.91 -33.67
CA CYS A 831 -5.41 25.84 -33.80
C CYS A 831 -5.14 24.96 -35.03
N THR A 832 -4.72 25.56 -36.16
CA THR A 832 -4.34 24.82 -37.37
C THR A 832 -3.12 23.95 -37.15
N TYR A 833 -2.15 24.44 -36.38
CA TYR A 833 -0.97 23.65 -36.03
C TYR A 833 -1.32 22.52 -35.05
N ALA A 834 -2.07 22.83 -34.00
CA ALA A 834 -2.54 21.91 -32.97
C ALA A 834 -3.35 20.74 -33.56
N GLU A 835 -4.20 21.01 -34.56
CA GLU A 835 -5.02 19.98 -35.23
C GLU A 835 -4.17 18.89 -35.91
N LYS A 836 -2.99 19.26 -36.44
CA LYS A 836 -2.02 18.29 -37.04
C LYS A 836 -1.37 17.35 -36.00
N SER A 837 -1.60 17.63 -34.73
CA SER A 837 -1.01 16.94 -33.58
C SER A 837 -2.08 16.38 -32.64
N ASN A 838 -3.36 16.37 -33.04
CA ASN A 838 -4.50 15.98 -32.19
C ASN A 838 -4.62 16.80 -30.88
N ILE A 839 -4.17 18.06 -30.89
CA ILE A 839 -4.22 18.93 -29.71
C ILE A 839 -5.50 19.76 -29.74
N THR A 840 -6.25 19.70 -28.64
CA THR A 840 -7.37 20.58 -28.33
C THR A 840 -6.86 21.82 -27.61
N VAL A 841 -7.25 22.99 -28.11
CA VAL A 841 -6.89 24.30 -27.55
C VAL A 841 -8.06 24.83 -26.73
N TYR A 842 -7.78 25.17 -25.48
CA TYR A 842 -8.74 25.71 -24.54
C TYR A 842 -8.40 27.18 -24.26
N LEU A 843 -9.21 28.09 -24.80
CA LEU A 843 -9.05 29.50 -24.56
C LEU A 843 -9.59 29.83 -23.17
N LYS A 844 -8.80 30.54 -22.35
CA LYS A 844 -9.18 31.26 -21.13
C LYS A 844 -9.49 32.71 -21.48
N GLY A 845 -10.47 33.31 -20.81
CA GLY A 845 -10.87 34.69 -21.06
C GLY A 845 -11.45 35.34 -19.82
N MET A 846 -11.68 36.66 -19.93
CA MET A 846 -12.31 37.49 -18.91
C MET A 846 -11.49 37.66 -17.61
N GLU A 847 -10.19 37.32 -17.65
CA GLU A 847 -9.28 37.39 -16.50
C GLU A 847 -8.52 38.74 -16.44
N GLY A 848 -8.96 39.62 -15.53
CA GLY A 848 -8.32 40.91 -15.31
C GLY A 848 -8.28 41.79 -16.57
N ASN A 849 -7.10 42.29 -16.92
CA ASN A 849 -6.92 43.18 -18.08
C ASN A 849 -6.71 42.45 -19.41
N LYS A 850 -6.57 41.12 -19.40
CA LYS A 850 -6.41 40.32 -20.62
C LYS A 850 -7.70 40.34 -21.45
N LEU A 851 -7.55 40.33 -22.77
CA LEU A 851 -8.70 40.18 -23.67
C LEU A 851 -9.08 38.69 -23.79
N PRO A 852 -10.34 38.36 -24.13
CA PRO A 852 -11.55 39.21 -24.06
C PRO A 852 -11.91 39.55 -22.61
N ARG A 853 -12.31 40.80 -22.33
CA ARG A 853 -12.64 41.25 -20.95
C ARG A 853 -14.07 40.95 -20.51
N ASN A 854 -14.97 40.63 -21.42
CA ASN A 854 -16.38 40.39 -21.12
C ASN A 854 -16.93 39.20 -21.91
N TRP A 855 -18.05 38.66 -21.43
CA TRP A 855 -18.74 37.50 -22.00
C TRP A 855 -19.03 37.62 -23.50
N ASN A 856 -19.56 38.77 -23.94
CA ASN A 856 -19.96 38.97 -25.33
C ASN A 856 -18.76 38.93 -26.28
N ASN A 857 -17.67 39.60 -25.93
CA ASN A 857 -16.44 39.57 -26.71
C ASN A 857 -15.83 38.18 -26.71
N TYR A 858 -15.94 37.45 -25.60
CA TYR A 858 -15.41 36.10 -25.49
C TYR A 858 -16.11 35.11 -26.41
N VAL A 859 -17.43 35.08 -26.38
CA VAL A 859 -18.26 34.25 -27.26
C VAL A 859 -18.14 34.70 -28.71
N SER A 860 -18.13 36.01 -28.98
CA SER A 860 -17.96 36.53 -30.33
C SER A 860 -16.60 36.14 -30.92
N PHE A 861 -15.53 36.21 -30.14
CA PHE A 861 -14.19 35.88 -30.62
C PHE A 861 -14.06 34.39 -30.95
N ILE A 862 -14.52 33.48 -30.08
CA ILE A 862 -14.45 32.04 -30.36
C ILE A 862 -15.34 31.67 -31.56
N ASN A 863 -16.50 32.32 -31.71
CA ASN A 863 -17.38 32.13 -32.87
C ASN A 863 -16.76 32.66 -34.16
N LYS A 864 -15.93 33.70 -34.10
CA LYS A 864 -15.25 34.27 -35.26
C LYS A 864 -14.11 33.37 -35.74
N VAL A 865 -13.28 32.87 -34.81
CA VAL A 865 -12.19 31.93 -35.13
C VAL A 865 -12.73 30.59 -35.63
N ASN A 866 -13.82 30.10 -35.04
CA ASN A 866 -14.62 28.95 -35.49
C ASN A 866 -13.81 27.67 -35.87
N ARG A 867 -12.88 27.26 -35.00
CA ARG A 867 -12.11 26.01 -35.18
C ARG A 867 -12.71 24.87 -34.35
N PRO A 868 -12.76 23.64 -34.88
CA PRO A 868 -13.38 22.50 -34.18
C PRO A 868 -12.62 22.09 -32.92
N ASN A 869 -11.29 22.23 -32.93
CA ASN A 869 -10.40 21.95 -31.80
C ASN A 869 -10.19 23.15 -30.87
N LEU A 870 -10.96 24.23 -31.02
CA LEU A 870 -10.94 25.38 -30.11
C LEU A 870 -12.15 25.33 -29.18
N LYS A 871 -11.91 25.26 -27.88
CA LYS A 871 -12.93 25.17 -26.83
C LYS A 871 -12.76 26.28 -25.79
N LEU A 872 -13.84 26.58 -25.06
CA LEU A 872 -13.83 27.49 -23.93
C LEU A 872 -13.33 26.77 -22.67
N ALA A 873 -12.36 27.36 -21.99
CA ALA A 873 -12.07 27.13 -20.58
C ALA A 873 -12.76 28.23 -19.77
N LEU A 874 -13.81 27.84 -19.04
CA LEU A 874 -14.63 28.79 -18.28
C LEU A 874 -14.23 28.77 -16.81
N ASN A 875 -13.84 29.93 -16.29
CA ASN A 875 -13.52 30.10 -14.88
C ASN A 875 -14.76 30.50 -14.07
N THR A 876 -15.13 29.64 -13.12
CA THR A 876 -16.29 29.83 -12.24
C THR A 876 -16.22 31.14 -11.45
N ALA A 877 -15.04 31.53 -10.94
CA ALA A 877 -14.86 32.79 -10.23
C ALA A 877 -15.14 34.01 -11.13
N VAL A 878 -14.70 33.95 -12.38
CA VAL A 878 -14.90 35.02 -13.37
C VAL A 878 -16.35 35.14 -13.79
N LEU A 879 -17.03 34.01 -14.00
CA LEU A 879 -18.45 34.00 -14.37
C LEU A 879 -19.34 34.56 -13.26
N ILE A 880 -19.02 34.24 -12.00
CA ILE A 880 -19.70 34.78 -10.81
C ILE A 880 -19.47 36.29 -10.73
N ASP A 881 -18.22 36.73 -10.84
CA ASP A 881 -17.86 38.15 -10.74
C ASP A 881 -18.57 39.01 -11.80
N GLN A 882 -18.59 38.54 -13.05
CA GLN A 882 -19.23 39.27 -14.15
C GLN A 882 -20.76 39.06 -14.22
N GLY A 883 -21.34 38.26 -13.33
CA GLY A 883 -22.77 37.99 -13.29
C GLY A 883 -23.30 37.34 -14.57
N VAL A 884 -22.54 36.44 -15.18
CA VAL A 884 -22.96 35.74 -16.41
C VAL A 884 -24.10 34.79 -16.10
N SER A 885 -25.25 34.98 -16.74
CA SER A 885 -26.44 34.15 -16.51
C SER A 885 -26.26 32.70 -17.01
N PRO A 886 -26.79 31.69 -16.31
CA PRO A 886 -26.80 30.30 -16.78
C PRO A 886 -27.33 30.11 -18.20
N ASP A 887 -28.39 30.83 -18.59
CA ASP A 887 -28.96 30.78 -19.95
C ASP A 887 -27.96 31.21 -21.03
N ALA A 888 -27.06 32.14 -20.71
CA ALA A 888 -26.03 32.59 -21.63
C ALA A 888 -24.96 31.51 -21.82
N ILE A 889 -24.59 30.81 -20.74
CA ILE A 889 -23.64 29.69 -20.76
C ILE A 889 -24.25 28.50 -21.52
N GLU A 890 -25.53 28.19 -21.30
CA GLU A 890 -26.22 27.08 -21.97
C GLU A 890 -26.22 27.24 -23.51
N LYS A 891 -26.33 28.49 -24.01
CA LYS A 891 -26.25 28.79 -25.46
C LYS A 891 -24.91 28.42 -26.10
N VAL A 892 -23.84 28.29 -25.31
CA VAL A 892 -22.49 27.94 -25.81
C VAL A 892 -21.98 26.62 -25.24
N LYS A 893 -22.84 25.82 -24.60
CA LYS A 893 -22.47 24.58 -23.90
C LYS A 893 -21.62 23.62 -24.72
N GLU A 894 -21.95 23.42 -25.99
CA GLU A 894 -21.20 22.55 -26.93
C GLU A 894 -19.77 23.05 -27.23
N LYS A 895 -19.48 24.32 -26.93
CA LYS A 895 -18.15 24.92 -27.06
C LYS A 895 -17.34 24.88 -25.76
N ILE A 896 -17.96 24.54 -24.63
CA ILE A 896 -17.26 24.44 -23.34
C ILE A 896 -16.46 23.14 -23.34
N GLY A 897 -15.17 23.25 -23.04
CA GLY A 897 -14.27 22.11 -22.98
C GLY A 897 -13.87 21.73 -21.55
N VAL A 898 -13.82 22.70 -20.64
CA VAL A 898 -13.33 22.50 -19.27
C VAL A 898 -13.85 23.59 -18.32
N TRP A 899 -14.01 23.23 -17.05
CA TRP A 899 -14.26 24.19 -15.97
C TRP A 899 -12.97 24.47 -15.18
N LEU A 900 -12.62 25.74 -15.03
CA LEU A 900 -11.64 26.20 -14.06
C LEU A 900 -12.39 26.56 -12.77
N VAL A 901 -12.26 25.71 -11.77
CA VAL A 901 -13.04 25.76 -10.54
C VAL A 901 -12.27 26.54 -9.48
N ALA A 902 -12.81 27.68 -9.08
CA ALA A 902 -12.29 28.58 -8.06
C ALA A 902 -13.41 29.52 -7.59
N ALA A 903 -13.14 30.36 -6.59
CA ALA A 903 -14.05 31.40 -6.14
C ALA A 903 -13.44 32.80 -6.28
N PRO A 904 -14.26 33.85 -6.50
CA PRO A 904 -13.78 35.22 -6.56
C PRO A 904 -13.55 35.76 -5.14
N ARG A 905 -12.57 36.66 -5.02
CA ARG A 905 -12.37 37.46 -3.80
C ARG A 905 -12.31 38.95 -4.09
N TYR A 906 -12.92 39.69 -3.18
CA TYR A 906 -13.09 41.13 -3.23
C TYR A 906 -12.30 41.80 -2.10
N ASP A 907 -11.80 43.00 -2.38
CA ASP A 907 -11.13 43.84 -1.39
C ASP A 907 -12.16 44.60 -0.54
N LEU A 908 -11.68 45.42 0.40
CA LEU A 908 -12.56 46.25 1.26
C LEU A 908 -13.41 47.26 0.47
N SER A 909 -13.04 47.56 -0.78
CA SER A 909 -13.79 48.44 -1.69
C SER A 909 -14.70 47.66 -2.64
N ASN A 910 -14.91 46.35 -2.38
CA ASN A 910 -15.68 45.44 -3.20
C ASN A 910 -15.16 45.31 -4.65
N ARG A 911 -13.85 45.47 -4.85
CA ARG A 911 -13.20 45.24 -6.16
C ARG A 911 -12.60 43.85 -6.19
N LEU A 912 -12.81 43.15 -7.31
CA LEU A 912 -12.19 41.87 -7.57
C LEU A 912 -10.66 42.01 -7.52
N TRP A 913 -9.99 41.19 -6.71
CA TRP A 913 -8.52 41.16 -6.66
C TRP A 913 -7.94 39.76 -6.82
N ASN A 914 -8.73 38.70 -6.67
CA ASN A 914 -8.25 37.32 -6.82
C ASN A 914 -9.34 36.41 -7.40
N LEU A 915 -8.97 35.67 -8.45
CA LEU A 915 -9.84 34.73 -9.20
C LEU A 915 -9.51 33.25 -8.94
N ASN A 916 -8.49 32.99 -8.12
CA ASN A 916 -7.94 31.67 -7.82
C ASN A 916 -8.08 31.35 -6.33
N SER A 917 -9.17 31.80 -5.70
CA SER A 917 -9.42 31.58 -4.27
C SER A 917 -10.19 30.28 -4.02
N SER A 918 -10.02 29.73 -2.83
CA SER A 918 -10.71 28.54 -2.35
C SER A 918 -12.23 28.71 -2.30
N ILE A 919 -12.95 27.70 -2.78
CA ILE A 919 -14.40 27.51 -2.70
C ILE A 919 -14.84 27.38 -1.24
N GLN A 920 -14.03 26.75 -0.39
CA GLN A 920 -14.36 26.64 1.05
C GLN A 920 -14.42 28.00 1.75
N LYS A 921 -13.56 28.93 1.33
CA LYS A 921 -13.45 30.27 1.92
C LYS A 921 -14.42 31.27 1.25
N TYR A 922 -15.32 30.78 0.39
CA TYR A 922 -16.32 31.59 -0.31
C TYR A 922 -17.70 31.46 0.34
N ASP A 923 -18.40 32.57 0.53
CA ASP A 923 -19.66 32.59 1.29
C ASP A 923 -20.83 31.92 0.55
N LYS A 924 -20.73 31.74 -0.78
CA LYS A 924 -21.80 31.21 -1.63
C LYS A 924 -21.32 30.08 -2.55
N PRO A 925 -20.79 28.96 -2.02
CA PRO A 925 -20.24 27.87 -2.84
C PRO A 925 -21.27 27.23 -3.78
N GLN A 926 -22.57 27.38 -3.50
CA GLN A 926 -23.65 26.94 -4.39
C GLN A 926 -23.68 27.68 -5.74
N ASP A 927 -23.12 28.89 -5.83
CA ASP A 927 -22.97 29.61 -7.10
C ASP A 927 -22.01 28.85 -8.03
N VAL A 928 -20.90 28.33 -7.49
CA VAL A 928 -19.95 27.46 -8.21
C VAL A 928 -20.66 26.20 -8.70
N LYS A 929 -21.42 25.54 -7.82
CA LYS A 929 -22.18 24.33 -8.18
C LYS A 929 -23.14 24.58 -9.33
N ARG A 930 -23.94 25.66 -9.27
CA ARG A 930 -24.91 26.01 -10.34
C ARG A 930 -24.26 26.16 -11.70
N ILE A 931 -23.05 26.70 -11.76
CA ILE A 931 -22.32 26.88 -13.01
C ILE A 931 -21.81 25.53 -13.51
N VAL A 932 -21.15 24.74 -12.65
CA VAL A 932 -20.57 23.43 -13.03
C VAL A 932 -21.68 22.44 -13.45
N ASP A 933 -22.85 22.49 -12.81
CA ASP A 933 -24.02 21.66 -13.11
C ASP A 933 -24.57 21.87 -14.54
N LEU A 934 -24.21 22.95 -15.23
CA LEU A 934 -24.59 23.17 -16.63
C LEU A 934 -23.93 22.14 -17.55
N ALA A 935 -22.73 21.68 -17.21
CA ALA A 935 -22.02 20.64 -17.94
C ALA A 935 -21.17 19.77 -16.97
N PRO A 936 -21.81 18.90 -16.17
CA PRO A 936 -21.20 18.23 -15.01
C PRO A 936 -20.22 17.10 -15.37
N LYS A 937 -20.19 16.69 -16.64
CA LYS A 937 -19.29 15.65 -17.17
C LYS A 937 -17.99 16.21 -17.74
N LEU A 938 -17.87 17.53 -17.86
CA LEU A 938 -16.64 18.14 -18.35
C LEU A 938 -15.52 18.00 -17.30
N PRO A 939 -14.25 17.95 -17.73
CA PRO A 939 -13.12 18.00 -16.82
C PRO A 939 -13.18 19.23 -15.90
N LEU A 940 -12.73 19.04 -14.66
CA LEU A 940 -12.62 20.09 -13.65
C LEU A 940 -11.15 20.31 -13.32
N ILE A 941 -10.67 21.54 -13.45
CA ILE A 941 -9.36 21.95 -12.99
C ILE A 941 -9.56 22.77 -11.72
N LEU A 942 -8.94 22.37 -10.60
CA LEU A 942 -8.95 23.17 -9.37
C LEU A 942 -8.00 24.36 -9.52
N ASP A 943 -8.44 25.43 -10.18
CA ASP A 943 -7.64 26.63 -10.47
C ASP A 943 -7.48 27.53 -9.24
N VAL A 944 -7.09 26.94 -8.11
CA VAL A 944 -6.86 27.59 -6.82
C VAL A 944 -5.35 27.72 -6.57
N ILE A 945 -4.93 28.67 -5.74
CA ILE A 945 -3.54 28.74 -5.23
C ILE A 945 -3.54 28.16 -3.81
N PHE A 946 -2.83 27.05 -3.62
CA PHE A 946 -2.69 26.38 -2.33
C PHE A 946 -1.34 26.69 -1.69
N GLU A 947 -1.32 26.95 -0.39
CA GLU A 947 -0.08 27.10 0.38
C GLU A 947 0.43 25.76 0.92
N THR A 948 -0.49 24.81 1.14
CA THR A 948 -0.18 23.49 1.72
C THR A 948 -0.99 22.38 1.08
N LYS A 949 -0.50 21.14 1.19
CA LYS A 949 -1.24 19.93 0.77
C LYS A 949 -2.54 19.72 1.55
N ASP A 950 -2.60 20.21 2.79
CA ASP A 950 -3.82 20.16 3.60
C ASP A 950 -4.91 21.07 3.03
N GLU A 951 -4.57 22.26 2.54
CA GLU A 951 -5.52 23.12 1.83
C GLU A 951 -5.98 22.47 0.52
N GLU A 952 -5.07 21.85 -0.24
CA GLU A 952 -5.37 21.11 -1.47
C GLU A 952 -6.35 19.96 -1.22
N TYR A 953 -6.06 19.10 -0.22
CA TYR A 953 -6.93 17.99 0.17
C TYR A 953 -8.31 18.48 0.57
N ARG A 954 -8.38 19.47 1.46
CA ARG A 954 -9.64 20.06 1.91
C ARG A 954 -10.44 20.58 0.72
N GLU A 955 -9.82 21.36 -0.16
CA GLU A 955 -10.48 21.90 -1.35
C GLU A 955 -11.03 20.80 -2.26
N SER A 956 -10.24 19.75 -2.50
CA SER A 956 -10.65 18.56 -3.26
C SER A 956 -11.90 17.91 -2.65
N CYS A 957 -11.92 17.66 -1.33
CA CYS A 957 -13.07 17.08 -0.64
C CYS A 957 -14.28 18.02 -0.63
N ALA A 958 -14.07 19.34 -0.52
CA ALA A 958 -15.17 20.30 -0.57
C ALA A 958 -15.82 20.33 -1.95
N LEU A 959 -15.05 20.23 -3.03
CA LEU A 959 -15.59 20.12 -4.37
C LEU A 959 -16.39 18.82 -4.55
N ASP A 960 -15.85 17.68 -4.11
CA ASP A 960 -16.56 16.39 -4.20
C ASP A 960 -17.90 16.45 -3.45
N LYS A 961 -17.89 16.99 -2.22
CA LYS A 961 -19.10 17.22 -1.42
C LYS A 961 -20.08 18.17 -2.11
N LEU A 962 -19.59 19.27 -2.70
CA LEU A 962 -20.41 20.25 -3.40
C LEU A 962 -21.11 19.63 -4.61
N MET A 963 -20.43 18.73 -5.32
CA MET A 963 -20.97 18.01 -6.47
C MET A 963 -21.88 16.82 -6.09
N GLY A 964 -22.17 16.62 -4.80
CA GLY A 964 -23.03 15.55 -4.31
C GLY A 964 -22.38 14.16 -4.29
N LYS A 965 -21.05 14.09 -4.47
CA LYS A 965 -20.26 12.87 -4.44
C LYS A 965 -19.55 12.79 -3.10
N VAL A 966 -20.23 12.26 -2.09
CA VAL A 966 -19.54 11.87 -0.86
C VAL A 966 -18.95 10.49 -1.13
N LEU A 967 -17.62 10.35 -1.05
CA LEU A 967 -16.99 9.05 -0.77
C LEU A 967 -17.64 8.53 0.52
N LYS A 968 -18.62 7.63 0.41
CA LYS A 968 -19.31 7.01 1.56
C LYS A 968 -18.54 5.82 2.10
#